data_AF-A0A941NXK0-F1
#
_entry.id   AF-A0A941NXK0-F1
#
_cell.length_a   1.000
_cell.length_b   1.000
_cell.length_c   1.000
_cell.angle_alpha   90.00
_cell.angle_beta   90.00
_cell.angle_gamma   90.00
#
_symmetry.space_group_name_H-M   'P 1'
#
loop_
_entity.id
_entity.type
_entity.pdbx_description
1 polymer ?
#
loop_
_entity_poly.entity_id
_entity_poly.type
_entity_poly.pdbx_seq_one_letter_code
_entity_poly.pdbx_strand_id
1 'polypeptide(L)'
;MAVYLENFVAIRRLYPRVTERVKSRLEVSPPVSAAERDYRDLLSEANLNYFHREYSIALQNYLALRQKILEQSHPELPHMPGAGNSWVIDWSKIKIDRIFELARRVVGTVNPGDPIPYLISDRPLIRHGEFDPEPQFKKFSTIGLDAQVEKVDPALRDHARGLITEHRFEEAAKQYNTAVEASLRAGQTELAAEIANESAVMLATYVAGKDRVATLKQSLESLTRAEQLFARAGNTEAVEVVRANRVNIEADISNNKSLEPAVLADRDIRLRGGSTLNLRDTLIASRASINLSSSIVRPYLPTEQTQRTLILRDAGAWQTPAATLDLHAATVVTSKQLGLFRPDGASVVLLSQANWQSQLQAQIYQPRITAATLEGLRFYEEIEINFVAYYVHLYYFVLPVAIGDTYVAMGLYEQGITEYNRVLAYPFLNIGIEGRYLWLKIAEATLQWGNTLYRREQRAAAAEKYARIIGSDNAIPAGSALYQGAAFSPIAAEAAEVAKSIRGQAHASFNPRVGAVIVQASLRQSYLLQGFNFLGLAPDYAPVLRFKYLQSVATYLADNAIEAERTFISYRSNAENQKMERMQLQSAVDVNKAALAIENKRMQDAQLEVEAARRTREYAQLRKNNADDAVAEWNTKGAELTSMNAALSWAGAAANDQKIRYTGVQYDGESHNYEGTVEEFFDTVGERREWLDWELQRNRLERQAAEVAAEVGLADVREQQAQVRLQVQALNVQMQQLRVQAAEEVLEYAEQRMFDEDLWFQLAAQLQDLARHYLDAAIYAAQVMELAYDLEFDRQLNRIRLDYGLGGPAGLLGGEMLKRDIVSFTSDYLEHAQKKNPVRLVLSLREEFPSGFATFLQTGILPFRTDLELFDRRYPGTVRRKLKKVELFVEGLVPLEGANGFLTCHGVCSEWRRSGVNWIKHTRVMPIERMVLSSYQFRRDIAVFQPSEELLGQFENNALQSDWTLELPRSGNNLDYNSIADIKFIIYFDSDVDDALAAHVKAFYPTTGGRSTVVSARFQLPDEYFRLDTERHIRFEVLPSFFAFNYELPTLSAFGVRVLDRNGNGMANIALKVTRQSDASAVSVVTGTDGAVSGNADTMAPFAAWKGVSAIDTWQVALGDGVDSTVIGDIQLFFSYRFNYRANGSLA
;
A
#
# COMPACT_ATOMS: atom_id res chain seq x y z
N MET A 1 12.24 -6.68 20.67
CA MET A 1 11.47 -5.45 20.37
C MET A 1 11.48 -5.05 18.89
N ALA A 2 12.55 -5.27 18.10
CA ALA A 2 12.59 -4.95 16.66
C ALA A 2 11.79 -5.90 15.74
N VAL A 3 11.60 -7.16 16.15
CA VAL A 3 10.80 -8.17 15.41
C VAL A 3 9.28 -7.92 15.50
N TYR A 4 8.86 -6.99 16.35
CA TYR A 4 7.45 -6.73 16.65
C TYR A 4 6.92 -5.40 16.08
N LEU A 5 7.67 -4.68 15.26
CA LEU A 5 7.13 -3.51 14.52
C LEU A 5 6.38 -3.93 13.25
N GLU A 6 6.63 -5.14 12.75
CA GLU A 6 5.71 -5.81 11.84
C GLU A 6 4.37 -6.15 12.53
N ASN A 7 4.24 -6.00 13.87
CA ASN A 7 2.99 -6.32 14.58
C ASN A 7 1.85 -5.35 14.38
N PHE A 8 1.97 -4.17 13.77
CA PHE A 8 0.74 -3.45 13.40
C PHE A 8 0.04 -4.16 12.23
N VAL A 9 0.83 -4.80 11.35
CA VAL A 9 0.35 -5.75 10.33
C VAL A 9 0.12 -7.14 10.93
N ALA A 10 0.88 -7.58 11.94
CA ALA A 10 0.58 -8.81 12.67
C ALA A 10 -0.65 -8.68 13.58
N ILE A 11 -1.09 -7.49 13.98
CA ILE A 11 -2.43 -7.28 14.54
C ILE A 11 -3.46 -7.57 13.44
N ARG A 12 -3.20 -7.24 12.16
CA ARG A 12 -4.01 -7.74 11.03
C ARG A 12 -3.78 -9.23 10.67
N ARG A 13 -2.71 -9.87 11.16
CA ARG A 13 -2.30 -11.26 10.81
C ARG A 13 -2.51 -12.28 11.94
N LEU A 14 -2.72 -11.82 13.17
CA LEU A 14 -2.95 -12.60 14.41
C LEU A 14 -4.42 -12.59 14.81
N TYR A 15 -5.30 -11.87 14.11
CA TYR A 15 -6.71 -12.14 14.24
C TYR A 15 -7.05 -13.38 13.41
N PRO A 16 -7.72 -14.37 14.02
CA PRO A 16 -8.23 -15.51 13.30
C PRO A 16 -9.17 -14.96 12.23
N ARG A 17 -8.99 -15.41 10.97
CA ARG A 17 -9.93 -15.26 9.86
C ARG A 17 -10.59 -13.86 9.71
N VAL A 18 -10.34 -13.16 8.59
CA VAL A 18 -11.25 -12.06 8.18
C VAL A 18 -12.71 -12.57 8.11
N THR A 19 -12.91 -13.88 7.91
CA THR A 19 -14.19 -14.60 7.98
C THR A 19 -14.73 -14.85 9.42
N GLU A 20 -13.92 -14.77 10.49
CA GLU A 20 -14.42 -14.78 11.88
C GLU A 20 -15.00 -13.42 12.31
N ARG A 21 -14.63 -12.32 11.64
CA ARG A 21 -15.25 -11.00 11.89
C ARG A 21 -16.69 -10.92 11.38
N VAL A 22 -17.10 -11.81 10.48
CA VAL A 22 -18.51 -12.01 10.12
C VAL A 22 -19.26 -12.79 11.22
N LYS A 23 -18.54 -13.61 12.01
CA LYS A 23 -19.13 -14.50 13.02
C LYS A 23 -19.45 -13.83 14.37
N SER A 24 -18.94 -12.65 14.68
CA SER A 24 -19.21 -11.99 15.99
C SER A 24 -20.57 -11.30 16.08
N ARG A 25 -21.56 -11.65 15.25
CA ARG A 25 -22.98 -11.38 15.53
C ARG A 25 -23.45 -12.26 16.69
N LEU A 26 -22.92 -12.02 17.89
CA LEU A 26 -23.56 -12.45 19.12
C LEU A 26 -24.61 -11.39 19.48
N GLU A 27 -25.87 -11.81 19.39
CA GLU A 27 -27.10 -11.13 19.81
C GLU A 27 -27.66 -10.01 18.91
N VAL A 28 -28.74 -10.37 18.22
CA VAL A 28 -29.87 -9.57 17.71
C VAL A 28 -29.60 -8.08 17.45
N SER A 29 -28.96 -7.76 16.31
CA SER A 29 -29.27 -6.50 15.61
C SER A 29 -30.40 -6.76 14.61
N PRO A 30 -31.43 -5.89 14.52
CA PRO A 30 -32.48 -6.01 13.50
C PRO A 30 -31.88 -5.97 12.09
N PRO A 31 -32.56 -6.51 11.08
CA PRO A 31 -32.07 -6.53 9.70
C PRO A 31 -31.97 -5.09 9.19
N VAL A 32 -30.76 -4.52 9.28
CA VAL A 32 -30.45 -3.21 8.72
C VAL A 32 -30.47 -3.35 7.19
N SER A 33 -31.11 -2.39 6.52
CA SER A 33 -31.31 -2.42 5.08
C SER A 33 -30.00 -2.56 4.30
N ALA A 34 -30.02 -3.30 3.20
CA ALA A 34 -28.87 -3.57 2.32
C ALA A 34 -28.23 -2.34 1.65
N ALA A 35 -28.64 -1.11 2.01
CA ALA A 35 -28.20 0.14 1.41
C ALA A 35 -27.15 0.91 2.22
N GLU A 36 -26.90 0.57 3.49
CA GLU A 36 -26.02 1.35 4.36
C GLU A 36 -24.73 0.57 4.70
N ARG A 37 -23.63 0.88 3.99
CA ARG A 37 -22.29 0.39 4.33
C ARG A 37 -21.83 0.95 5.68
N ASP A 38 -21.14 0.14 6.48
CA ASP A 38 -20.54 0.52 7.76
C ASP A 38 -19.10 1.08 7.56
N TYR A 39 -18.66 2.03 8.40
CA TYR A 39 -17.26 2.46 8.51
C TYR A 39 -16.28 1.30 8.72
N ARG A 40 -16.67 0.29 9.51
CA ARG A 40 -15.88 -0.93 9.78
C ARG A 40 -15.75 -1.80 8.54
N ASP A 41 -16.84 -1.99 7.80
CA ASP A 41 -16.85 -2.81 6.60
C ASP A 41 -15.96 -2.21 5.52
N LEU A 42 -16.05 -0.90 5.28
CA LEU A 42 -15.17 -0.21 4.35
C LEU A 42 -13.69 -0.33 4.74
N LEU A 43 -13.37 -0.22 6.04
CA LEU A 43 -12.01 -0.40 6.52
C LEU A 43 -11.52 -1.83 6.32
N SER A 44 -12.36 -2.82 6.66
CA SER A 44 -12.07 -4.24 6.52
C SER A 44 -11.83 -4.61 5.06
N GLU A 45 -12.71 -4.17 4.17
CA GLU A 45 -12.62 -4.39 2.73
C GLU A 45 -11.36 -3.74 2.14
N ALA A 46 -11.04 -2.50 2.56
CA ALA A 46 -9.80 -1.83 2.13
C ALA A 46 -8.55 -2.60 2.58
N ASN A 47 -8.55 -3.14 3.81
CA ASN A 47 -7.45 -3.94 4.35
C ASN A 47 -7.29 -5.24 3.57
N LEU A 48 -8.40 -5.93 3.31
CA LEU A 48 -8.44 -7.18 2.55
C LEU A 48 -7.93 -6.98 1.13
N ASN A 49 -8.43 -5.97 0.42
CA ASN A 49 -7.95 -5.62 -0.93
C ASN A 49 -6.45 -5.28 -0.93
N TYR A 50 -5.94 -4.59 0.12
CA TYR A 50 -4.51 -4.33 0.25
C TYR A 50 -3.69 -5.63 0.41
N PHE A 51 -4.16 -6.57 1.22
CA PHE A 51 -3.50 -7.88 1.39
C PHE A 51 -3.53 -8.71 0.12
N HIS A 52 -4.62 -8.62 -0.62
CA HIS A 52 -4.75 -9.20 -1.95
C HIS A 52 -3.94 -8.42 -2.99
N ARG A 53 -3.07 -7.48 -2.62
CA ARG A 53 -2.25 -6.66 -3.55
C ARG A 53 -3.08 -5.90 -4.60
N GLU A 54 -4.36 -5.65 -4.34
CA GLU A 54 -5.26 -4.84 -5.16
C GLU A 54 -5.18 -3.38 -4.72
N TYR A 55 -4.00 -2.79 -4.88
CA TYR A 55 -3.68 -1.50 -4.27
C TYR A 55 -4.57 -0.35 -4.74
N SER A 56 -5.05 -0.38 -5.99
CA SER A 56 -5.95 0.65 -6.54
C SER A 56 -7.33 0.63 -5.86
N ILE A 57 -7.91 -0.56 -5.69
CA ILE A 57 -9.22 -0.75 -5.05
C ILE A 57 -9.10 -0.43 -3.56
N ALA A 58 -8.04 -0.92 -2.91
CA ALA A 58 -7.75 -0.61 -1.51
C ALA A 58 -7.63 0.91 -1.28
N LEU A 59 -6.86 1.60 -2.13
CA LEU A 59 -6.71 3.04 -2.09
C LEU A 59 -8.06 3.76 -2.20
N GLN A 60 -8.91 3.38 -3.17
CA GLN A 60 -10.25 3.96 -3.32
C GLN A 60 -11.10 3.77 -2.06
N ASN A 61 -11.09 2.58 -1.46
CA ASN A 61 -11.86 2.30 -0.25
C ASN A 61 -11.35 3.11 0.96
N TYR A 62 -10.02 3.23 1.17
CA TYR A 62 -9.47 4.08 2.23
C TYR A 62 -9.80 5.57 2.04
N LEU A 63 -9.73 6.05 0.80
CA LEU A 63 -10.07 7.43 0.46
C LEU A 63 -11.56 7.73 0.67
N ALA A 64 -12.43 6.81 0.26
CA ALA A 64 -13.86 6.89 0.48
C ALA A 64 -14.17 6.93 1.99
N LEU A 65 -13.53 6.07 2.78
CA LEU A 65 -13.67 6.06 4.23
C LEU A 65 -13.22 7.38 4.86
N ARG A 66 -12.06 7.92 4.46
CA ARG A 66 -11.57 9.23 4.91
C ARG A 66 -12.58 10.34 4.59
N GLN A 67 -13.11 10.34 3.37
CA GLN A 67 -14.10 11.32 2.93
C GLN A 67 -15.40 11.21 3.75
N LYS A 68 -15.91 10.01 4.01
CA LYS A 68 -17.11 9.79 4.81
C LYS A 68 -16.98 10.30 6.25
N ILE A 69 -15.83 10.07 6.90
CA ILE A 69 -15.56 10.62 8.24
C ILE A 69 -15.64 12.16 8.23
N LEU A 70 -15.16 12.79 7.16
CA LEU A 70 -15.16 14.25 7.03
C LEU A 70 -16.54 14.82 6.74
N GLU A 71 -17.30 14.23 5.83
CA GLU A 71 -18.69 14.63 5.55
C GLU A 71 -19.54 14.62 6.82
N GLN A 72 -19.31 13.67 7.73
CA GLN A 72 -20.05 13.59 8.99
C GLN A 72 -19.54 14.52 10.10
N SER A 73 -18.24 14.82 10.14
CA SER A 73 -17.64 15.67 11.17
C SER A 73 -17.62 17.17 10.79
N HIS A 74 -17.67 17.47 9.50
CA HIS A 74 -17.55 18.81 8.92
C HIS A 74 -18.64 19.01 7.86
N PRO A 75 -19.86 19.40 8.26
CA PRO A 75 -20.99 19.59 7.35
C PRO A 75 -20.84 20.80 6.41
N GLU A 76 -19.70 21.50 6.45
CA GLU A 76 -19.38 22.52 5.45
C GLU A 76 -18.77 21.93 4.17
N LEU A 77 -18.37 20.65 4.21
CA LEU A 77 -17.76 19.94 3.09
C LEU A 77 -18.85 19.39 2.16
N PRO A 78 -18.82 19.70 0.85
CA PRO A 78 -19.88 19.27 -0.07
C PRO A 78 -19.85 17.76 -0.28
N HIS A 79 -21.03 17.13 -0.34
CA HIS A 79 -21.13 15.71 -0.64
C HIS A 79 -20.89 15.43 -2.12
N MET A 80 -19.62 15.23 -2.49
CA MET A 80 -19.21 14.85 -3.85
C MET A 80 -18.31 13.62 -3.82
N PRO A 81 -18.87 12.40 -3.96
CA PRO A 81 -18.10 11.16 -3.94
C PRO A 81 -16.91 11.22 -4.92
N GLY A 82 -15.69 11.02 -4.41
CA GLY A 82 -14.47 10.96 -5.23
C GLY A 82 -13.86 12.32 -5.64
N ALA A 83 -14.56 13.44 -5.44
CA ALA A 83 -14.03 14.77 -5.73
C ALA A 83 -13.05 15.27 -4.66
N GLY A 84 -13.10 14.72 -3.45
CA GLY A 84 -12.28 15.16 -2.31
C GLY A 84 -10.77 15.17 -2.57
N ASN A 85 -10.28 14.27 -3.42
CA ASN A 85 -8.85 14.20 -3.76
C ASN A 85 -8.38 15.27 -4.76
N SER A 86 -9.30 15.89 -5.49
CA SER A 86 -8.98 17.00 -6.40
C SER A 86 -8.84 18.35 -5.66
N TRP A 87 -9.26 18.40 -4.40
CA TRP A 87 -9.24 19.61 -3.60
C TRP A 87 -7.88 19.81 -2.93
N VAL A 88 -7.37 21.04 -3.03
CA VAL A 88 -6.14 21.44 -2.32
C VAL A 88 -6.49 21.76 -0.87
N ILE A 89 -6.62 20.70 -0.06
CA ILE A 89 -6.90 20.77 1.37
C ILE A 89 -5.68 20.27 2.13
N ASP A 90 -5.27 21.00 3.15
CA ASP A 90 -4.26 20.53 4.09
C ASP A 90 -4.95 19.66 5.16
N TRP A 91 -5.06 18.37 4.86
CA TRP A 91 -5.72 17.38 5.71
C TRP A 91 -5.11 17.26 7.11
N SER A 92 -3.88 17.76 7.30
CA SER A 92 -3.21 17.79 8.60
C SER A 92 -3.76 18.87 9.54
N LYS A 93 -4.44 19.88 9.01
CA LYS A 93 -4.96 21.04 9.75
C LYS A 93 -6.43 20.95 10.15
N ILE A 94 -7.07 19.80 9.92
CA ILE A 94 -8.44 19.56 10.35
C ILE A 94 -8.53 19.65 11.87
N LYS A 95 -9.57 20.28 12.42
CA LYS A 95 -9.78 20.34 13.88
C LYS A 95 -10.18 18.98 14.44
N ILE A 96 -9.41 18.52 15.41
CA ILE A 96 -9.62 17.23 16.08
C ILE A 96 -10.93 17.19 16.89
N ASP A 97 -11.35 18.32 17.44
CA ASP A 97 -12.55 18.46 18.28
C ASP A 97 -13.82 17.99 17.57
N ARG A 98 -13.85 18.16 16.24
CA ARG A 98 -14.97 17.78 15.36
C ARG A 98 -15.14 16.28 15.23
N ILE A 99 -14.02 15.57 15.17
CA ILE A 99 -14.03 14.11 15.08
C ILE A 99 -14.38 13.51 16.46
N PHE A 100 -13.95 14.14 17.56
CA PHE A 100 -14.40 13.78 18.90
C PHE A 100 -15.91 13.99 19.11
N GLU A 101 -16.46 15.08 18.56
CA GLU A 101 -17.89 15.38 18.63
C GLU A 101 -18.73 14.42 17.77
N LEU A 102 -18.24 14.05 16.58
CA LEU A 102 -18.85 13.00 15.77
C LEU A 102 -18.99 11.70 16.56
N ALA A 103 -17.91 11.26 17.20
CA ALA A 103 -17.91 10.08 18.06
C ALA A 103 -18.96 10.17 19.18
N ARG A 104 -19.08 11.33 19.85
CA ARG A 104 -20.08 11.56 20.90
C ARG A 104 -21.51 11.35 20.38
N ARG A 105 -21.82 11.88 19.19
CA ARG A 105 -23.18 11.86 18.62
C ARG A 105 -23.61 10.47 18.18
N VAL A 106 -22.71 9.72 17.56
CA VAL A 106 -22.97 8.32 17.20
C VAL A 106 -23.45 7.55 18.44
N VAL A 107 -22.73 7.64 19.56
CA VAL A 107 -23.15 7.00 20.82
C VAL A 107 -24.44 7.62 21.39
N GLY A 108 -24.58 8.95 21.33
CA GLY A 108 -25.73 9.67 21.86
C GLY A 108 -27.07 9.28 21.23
N THR A 109 -27.07 8.83 19.97
CA THR A 109 -28.27 8.41 19.24
C THR A 109 -28.86 7.07 19.69
N VAL A 110 -28.11 6.27 20.44
CA VAL A 110 -28.45 4.88 20.80
C VAL A 110 -29.06 4.83 22.21
N ASN A 111 -30.06 3.96 22.46
CA ASN A 111 -30.56 3.73 23.82
C ASN A 111 -29.62 2.80 24.60
N PRO A 112 -29.57 2.89 25.93
CA PRO A 112 -28.78 1.96 26.73
C PRO A 112 -29.19 0.49 26.45
N GLY A 113 -28.21 -0.32 26.03
CA GLY A 113 -28.43 -1.74 25.70
C GLY A 113 -28.69 -2.05 24.22
N ASP A 114 -28.99 -1.03 23.40
CA ASP A 114 -29.13 -1.22 21.95
C ASP A 114 -27.73 -1.31 21.28
N PRO A 115 -27.58 -2.09 20.18
CA PRO A 115 -26.36 -2.12 19.37
C PRO A 115 -26.05 -0.73 18.80
N ILE A 116 -24.77 -0.41 18.64
CA ILE A 116 -24.38 0.89 18.09
C ILE A 116 -24.42 0.83 16.55
N PRO A 117 -25.29 1.61 15.87
CA PRO A 117 -25.31 1.65 14.42
C PRO A 117 -24.14 2.51 13.91
N TYR A 118 -23.23 1.91 13.16
CA TYR A 118 -22.12 2.60 12.47
C TYR A 118 -22.48 2.98 11.03
N LEU A 119 -23.74 3.27 10.79
CA LEU A 119 -24.27 3.43 9.44
C LEU A 119 -23.74 4.73 8.84
N ILE A 120 -23.27 4.65 7.59
CA ILE A 120 -22.96 5.82 6.78
C ILE A 120 -24.30 6.42 6.33
N SER A 121 -24.94 7.18 7.22
CA SER A 121 -26.19 7.88 6.88
C SER A 121 -25.90 9.07 5.98
N ASP A 122 -26.77 9.32 4.99
CA ASP A 122 -26.72 10.56 4.19
C ASP A 122 -27.13 11.80 5.01
N ARG A 123 -27.69 11.60 6.22
CA ARG A 123 -28.01 12.69 7.14
C ARG A 123 -26.79 13.03 7.99
N PRO A 124 -26.25 14.26 7.92
CA PRO A 124 -25.08 14.62 8.72
C PRO A 124 -25.44 14.69 10.20
N LEU A 125 -24.67 14.00 11.05
CA LEU A 125 -24.84 14.01 12.51
C LEU A 125 -24.52 15.37 13.13
N ILE A 126 -23.54 16.08 12.58
CA ILE A 126 -23.23 17.48 12.92
C ILE A 126 -23.93 18.38 11.92
N ARG A 127 -24.74 19.35 12.38
CA ARG A 127 -25.54 20.19 11.49
C ARG A 127 -24.77 21.42 11.03
N HIS A 128 -25.08 21.90 9.83
CA HIS A 128 -24.46 23.09 9.28
C HIS A 128 -24.72 24.34 10.14
N GLY A 129 -23.67 25.08 10.51
CA GLY A 129 -23.77 26.31 11.31
C GLY A 129 -23.86 26.14 12.82
N GLU A 130 -23.80 24.91 13.35
CA GLU A 130 -23.79 24.63 14.80
C GLU A 130 -22.54 25.15 15.54
N PHE A 131 -21.58 25.68 14.78
CA PHE A 131 -20.17 25.46 15.04
C PHE A 131 -19.37 26.28 14.01
N ASP A 132 -18.27 26.94 14.40
CA ASP A 132 -17.52 27.80 13.46
C ASP A 132 -16.92 27.01 12.29
N PRO A 133 -17.09 27.48 11.03
CA PRO A 133 -16.61 26.75 9.86
C PRO A 133 -15.10 26.53 9.93
N GLU A 134 -14.68 25.30 9.65
CA GLU A 134 -13.27 24.94 9.59
C GLU A 134 -12.54 25.86 8.57
N PRO A 135 -11.45 26.54 8.96
CA PRO A 135 -10.67 27.38 8.04
C PRO A 135 -10.35 26.74 6.69
N GLN A 136 -10.06 25.43 6.64
CA GLN A 136 -9.83 24.68 5.41
C GLN A 136 -11.08 24.62 4.49
N PHE A 137 -12.27 24.59 5.08
CA PHE A 137 -13.55 24.43 4.37
C PHE A 137 -14.35 25.73 4.26
N LYS A 138 -13.85 26.83 4.82
CA LYS A 138 -14.50 28.14 4.79
C LYS A 138 -14.88 28.57 3.36
N LYS A 139 -14.05 28.28 2.36
CA LYS A 139 -14.37 28.59 0.96
C LYS A 139 -15.59 27.80 0.45
N PHE A 140 -15.75 26.54 0.82
CA PHE A 140 -16.91 25.73 0.44
C PHE A 140 -18.18 26.25 1.12
N SER A 141 -18.07 26.66 2.39
CA SER A 141 -19.18 27.29 3.12
C SER A 141 -19.67 28.61 2.48
N THR A 142 -18.81 29.30 1.73
CA THR A 142 -19.16 30.57 1.06
C THR A 142 -19.67 30.42 -0.37
N ILE A 143 -19.39 29.30 -1.05
CA ILE A 143 -19.72 29.13 -2.48
C ILE A 143 -21.14 28.56 -2.69
N GLY A 144 -21.80 28.06 -1.62
CA GLY A 144 -23.20 27.61 -1.73
C GLY A 144 -23.39 26.46 -2.73
N LEU A 145 -22.41 25.56 -2.80
CA LEU A 145 -22.41 24.41 -3.73
C LEU A 145 -23.29 23.25 -3.27
N ASP A 146 -24.05 23.41 -2.19
CA ASP A 146 -25.07 22.44 -1.79
C ASP A 146 -26.45 22.91 -2.28
N ALA A 147 -27.14 22.04 -3.01
CA ALA A 147 -28.45 22.33 -3.62
C ALA A 147 -29.59 22.37 -2.59
N GLN A 148 -29.27 22.27 -1.30
CA GLN A 148 -30.21 22.41 -0.21
C GLN A 148 -29.62 23.34 0.85
N VAL A 149 -30.45 24.29 1.30
CA VAL A 149 -30.26 25.17 2.47
C VAL A 149 -29.70 26.58 2.18
N GLU A 150 -30.62 27.47 1.79
CA GLU A 150 -30.64 28.83 2.33
C GLU A 150 -30.97 28.73 3.84
N LYS A 151 -30.19 29.35 4.74
CA LYS A 151 -30.41 29.23 6.20
C LYS A 151 -31.71 29.94 6.62
N VAL A 152 -32.55 29.26 7.42
CA VAL A 152 -33.54 29.91 8.28
C VAL A 152 -32.84 30.42 9.53
N ASP A 153 -33.08 31.67 9.91
CA ASP A 153 -32.56 32.25 11.16
C ASP A 153 -33.36 31.72 12.37
N PRO A 154 -32.74 30.95 13.31
CA PRO A 154 -33.40 30.52 14.54
C PRO A 154 -33.91 31.69 15.39
N ALA A 155 -33.29 32.87 15.24
CA ALA A 155 -33.66 34.06 15.99
C ALA A 155 -35.11 34.51 15.73
N LEU A 156 -35.70 34.22 14.56
CA LEU A 156 -37.08 34.62 14.26
C LEU A 156 -38.11 33.85 15.09
N ARG A 157 -37.90 32.55 15.28
CA ARG A 157 -38.78 31.69 16.10
C ARG A 157 -38.64 32.04 17.57
N ASP A 158 -37.42 32.24 18.06
CA ASP A 158 -37.17 32.60 19.46
C ASP A 158 -37.60 34.04 19.79
N HIS A 159 -37.45 34.98 18.85
CA HIS A 159 -38.00 36.33 18.99
C HIS A 159 -39.52 36.32 19.07
N ALA A 160 -40.20 35.47 18.28
CA ALA A 160 -41.66 35.31 18.37
C ALA A 160 -42.12 34.78 19.75
N ARG A 161 -41.34 33.88 20.38
CA ARG A 161 -41.58 33.42 21.76
C ARG A 161 -41.40 34.54 22.77
N GLY A 162 -40.35 35.35 22.65
CA GLY A 162 -40.11 36.52 23.50
C GLY A 162 -41.28 37.52 23.47
N LEU A 163 -41.80 37.81 22.27
CA LEU A 163 -42.95 38.70 22.10
C LEU A 163 -44.23 38.18 22.79
N ILE A 164 -44.42 36.86 22.90
CA ILE A 164 -45.54 36.29 23.67
C ILE A 164 -45.39 36.57 25.17
N THR A 165 -44.18 36.45 25.72
CA THR A 165 -43.93 36.78 27.14
C THR A 165 -44.11 38.26 27.45
N GLU A 166 -43.91 39.13 26.46
CA GLU A 166 -44.15 40.58 26.55
C GLU A 166 -45.63 40.99 26.31
N HIS A 167 -46.56 40.03 26.16
CA HIS A 167 -47.96 40.27 25.77
C HIS A 167 -48.16 40.95 24.39
N ARG A 168 -47.18 40.86 23.48
CA ARG A 168 -47.21 41.45 22.12
C ARG A 168 -47.61 40.41 21.05
N PHE A 169 -48.84 39.93 21.13
CA PHE A 169 -49.31 38.76 20.36
C PHE A 169 -49.42 38.97 18.84
N GLU A 170 -49.83 40.15 18.37
CA GLU A 170 -49.92 40.42 16.92
C GLU A 170 -48.54 40.43 16.24
N GLU A 171 -47.54 40.97 16.94
CA GLU A 171 -46.17 41.00 16.45
C GLU A 171 -45.56 39.60 16.48
N ALA A 172 -45.84 38.82 17.53
CA ALA A 172 -45.47 37.41 17.58
C ALA A 172 -46.04 36.62 16.39
N ALA A 173 -47.33 36.82 16.05
CA ALA A 173 -47.96 36.17 14.90
C ALA A 173 -47.28 36.50 13.57
N LYS A 174 -46.88 37.77 13.36
CA LYS A 174 -46.13 38.18 12.16
C LYS A 174 -44.75 37.54 12.11
N GLN A 175 -44.05 37.46 13.23
CA GLN A 175 -42.73 36.82 13.31
C GLN A 175 -42.81 35.32 13.04
N TYR A 176 -43.80 34.62 13.61
CA TYR A 176 -44.04 33.21 13.29
C TYR A 176 -44.32 32.98 11.81
N ASN A 177 -45.17 33.78 11.17
CA ASN A 177 -45.45 33.66 9.74
C ASN A 177 -44.20 33.88 8.88
N THR A 178 -43.36 34.86 9.26
CA THR A 178 -42.09 35.13 8.59
C THR A 178 -41.14 33.92 8.71
N ALA A 179 -41.08 33.29 9.89
CA ALA A 179 -40.27 32.10 10.12
C ALA A 179 -40.77 30.86 9.35
N VAL A 180 -42.10 30.70 9.22
CA VAL A 180 -42.71 29.63 8.39
C VAL A 180 -42.35 29.84 6.91
N GLU A 181 -42.48 31.06 6.38
CA GLU A 181 -42.16 31.34 4.98
C GLU A 181 -40.67 31.17 4.68
N ALA A 182 -39.79 31.62 5.58
CA ALA A 182 -38.36 31.39 5.46
C ALA A 182 -38.03 29.88 5.44
N SER A 183 -38.68 29.09 6.29
CA SER A 183 -38.50 27.63 6.34
C SER A 183 -38.97 26.92 5.07
N LEU A 184 -40.05 27.40 4.46
CA LEU A 184 -40.54 26.88 3.18
C LEU A 184 -39.62 27.24 2.01
N ARG A 185 -39.05 28.45 1.97
CA ARG A 185 -38.05 28.84 0.96
C ARG A 185 -36.76 28.02 1.09
N ALA A 186 -36.39 27.65 2.31
CA ALA A 186 -35.27 26.77 2.62
C ALA A 186 -35.52 25.27 2.33
N GLY A 187 -36.72 24.89 1.84
CA GLY A 187 -37.08 23.49 1.57
C GLY A 187 -37.38 22.64 2.82
N GLN A 188 -37.45 23.25 4.00
CA GLN A 188 -37.63 22.57 5.28
C GLN A 188 -39.12 22.47 5.65
N THR A 189 -39.86 21.61 4.95
CA THR A 189 -41.32 21.49 5.08
C THR A 189 -41.78 21.05 6.47
N GLU A 190 -41.06 20.13 7.12
CA GLU A 190 -41.41 19.67 8.47
C GLU A 190 -41.17 20.77 9.52
N LEU A 191 -40.07 21.51 9.42
CA LEU A 191 -39.80 22.64 10.31
C LEU A 191 -40.85 23.76 10.14
N ALA A 192 -41.22 24.06 8.90
CA ALA A 192 -42.31 25.00 8.62
C ALA A 192 -43.64 24.55 9.24
N ALA A 193 -43.91 23.24 9.27
CA ALA A 193 -45.08 22.66 9.91
C ALA A 193 -45.03 22.79 11.44
N GLU A 194 -43.87 22.54 12.06
CA GLU A 194 -43.66 22.72 13.51
C GLU A 194 -43.87 24.18 13.93
N ILE A 195 -43.28 25.14 13.22
CA ILE A 195 -43.43 26.57 13.53
C ILE A 195 -44.88 27.04 13.36
N ALA A 196 -45.58 26.56 12.33
CA ALA A 196 -46.99 26.87 12.12
C ALA A 196 -47.90 26.28 13.22
N ASN A 197 -47.62 25.06 13.68
CA ASN A 197 -48.32 24.42 14.80
C ASN A 197 -48.09 25.20 16.10
N GLU A 198 -46.83 25.53 16.40
CA GLU A 198 -46.47 26.32 17.58
C GLU A 198 -47.15 27.69 17.56
N SER A 199 -47.08 28.42 16.45
CA SER A 199 -47.75 29.71 16.28
C SER A 199 -49.23 29.64 16.66
N ALA A 200 -49.93 28.65 16.12
CA ALA A 200 -51.35 28.48 16.33
C ALA A 200 -51.69 28.13 17.79
N VAL A 201 -50.98 27.14 18.35
CA VAL A 201 -51.22 26.67 19.70
C VAL A 201 -50.90 27.76 20.72
N MET A 202 -49.82 28.52 20.53
CA MET A 202 -49.38 29.56 21.45
C MET A 202 -50.33 30.77 21.46
N LEU A 203 -50.76 31.23 20.29
CA LEU A 203 -51.74 32.32 20.17
C LEU A 203 -53.10 31.91 20.73
N ALA A 204 -53.54 30.67 20.44
CA ALA A 204 -54.76 30.12 21.02
C ALA A 204 -54.67 29.97 22.55
N THR A 205 -53.49 29.75 23.12
CA THR A 205 -53.35 29.54 24.57
C THR A 205 -53.34 30.85 25.37
N TYR A 206 -52.65 31.89 24.92
CA TYR A 206 -52.31 33.04 25.78
C TYR A 206 -53.10 34.34 25.51
N VAL A 207 -53.78 34.46 24.37
CA VAL A 207 -54.48 35.70 23.99
C VAL A 207 -55.81 35.84 24.72
N ALA A 208 -56.05 36.96 25.42
CA ALA A 208 -57.25 37.24 26.21
C ALA A 208 -58.02 38.49 25.70
N GLY A 209 -59.27 38.68 26.11
CA GLY A 209 -60.02 39.93 25.89
C GLY A 209 -60.92 39.96 24.65
N LYS A 210 -61.24 41.17 24.15
CA LYS A 210 -62.21 41.39 23.05
C LYS A 210 -61.81 40.76 21.71
N ASP A 211 -60.52 40.53 21.49
CA ASP A 211 -59.97 40.02 20.22
C ASP A 211 -59.86 38.48 20.17
N ARG A 212 -60.20 37.78 21.27
CA ARG A 212 -60.07 36.32 21.43
C ARG A 212 -60.66 35.51 20.28
N VAL A 213 -61.88 35.83 19.86
CA VAL A 213 -62.58 35.07 18.81
C VAL A 213 -61.91 35.23 17.45
N ALA A 214 -61.37 36.42 17.15
CA ALA A 214 -60.63 36.66 15.92
C ALA A 214 -59.30 35.88 15.91
N THR A 215 -58.58 35.87 17.03
CA THR A 215 -57.31 35.13 17.14
C THR A 215 -57.50 33.61 17.14
N LEU A 216 -58.60 33.09 17.68
CA LEU A 216 -58.92 31.66 17.59
C LEU A 216 -59.18 31.22 16.13
N LYS A 217 -59.85 32.06 15.33
CA LYS A 217 -60.02 31.80 13.89
C LYS A 217 -58.68 31.81 13.15
N GLN A 218 -57.81 32.77 13.44
CA GLN A 218 -56.45 32.83 12.89
C GLN A 218 -55.62 31.60 13.31
N SER A 219 -55.77 31.14 14.54
CA SER A 219 -55.10 29.93 15.04
C SER A 219 -55.59 28.68 14.29
N LEU A 220 -56.88 28.60 13.97
CA LEU A 220 -57.45 27.50 13.18
C LEU A 220 -56.88 27.46 11.75
N GLU A 221 -56.71 28.62 11.12
CA GLU A 221 -56.06 28.73 9.80
C GLU A 221 -54.60 28.25 9.85
N SER A 222 -53.85 28.67 10.88
CA SER A 222 -52.45 28.23 11.09
C SER A 222 -52.33 26.73 11.38
N LEU A 223 -53.25 26.13 12.13
CA LEU A 223 -53.29 24.66 12.31
C LEU A 223 -53.64 23.93 11.02
N THR A 224 -54.56 24.48 10.21
CA THR A 224 -54.90 23.89 8.90
C THR A 224 -53.67 23.89 7.98
N ARG A 225 -52.89 24.98 8.01
CA ARG A 225 -51.62 25.07 7.30
C ARG A 225 -50.59 24.08 7.85
N ALA A 226 -50.48 23.95 9.18
CA ALA A 226 -49.57 22.99 9.81
C ALA A 226 -49.91 21.54 9.44
N GLU A 227 -51.20 21.17 9.43
CA GLU A 227 -51.65 19.83 9.03
C GLU A 227 -51.26 19.51 7.58
N GLN A 228 -51.51 20.43 6.65
CA GLN A 228 -51.14 20.25 5.25
C GLN A 228 -49.62 20.10 5.07
N LEU A 229 -48.83 20.84 5.84
CA LEU A 229 -47.37 20.76 5.79
C LEU A 229 -46.84 19.47 6.43
N PHE A 230 -47.39 19.01 7.57
CA PHE A 230 -47.04 17.72 8.16
C PHE A 230 -47.44 16.55 7.27
N ALA A 231 -48.60 16.63 6.60
CA ALA A 231 -49.02 15.62 5.63
C ALA A 231 -48.06 15.57 4.41
N ARG A 232 -47.62 16.72 3.90
CA ARG A 232 -46.60 16.80 2.85
C ARG A 232 -45.23 16.28 3.30
N ALA A 233 -44.91 16.43 4.59
CA ALA A 233 -43.70 15.88 5.20
C ALA A 233 -43.80 14.38 5.55
N GLY A 234 -44.97 13.76 5.39
CA GLY A 234 -45.19 12.35 5.70
C GLY A 234 -45.32 12.02 7.20
N ASN A 235 -45.49 13.02 8.08
CA ASN A 235 -45.57 12.82 9.53
C ASN A 235 -47.03 12.59 9.95
N THR A 236 -47.50 11.35 9.84
CA THR A 236 -48.89 10.96 10.13
C THR A 236 -49.28 11.16 11.60
N GLU A 237 -48.35 10.97 12.53
CA GLU A 237 -48.55 11.25 13.96
C GLU A 237 -48.85 12.73 14.20
N ALA A 238 -48.06 13.62 13.61
CA ALA A 238 -48.26 15.05 13.78
C ALA A 238 -49.58 15.54 13.16
N VAL A 239 -50.01 14.92 12.06
CA VAL A 239 -51.33 15.18 11.45
C VAL A 239 -52.47 14.85 12.43
N GLU A 240 -52.40 13.71 13.12
CA GLU A 240 -53.41 13.29 14.11
C GLU A 240 -53.48 14.25 15.30
N VAL A 241 -52.32 14.65 15.84
CA VAL A 241 -52.27 15.60 16.98
C VAL A 241 -52.75 17.00 16.59
N VAL A 242 -52.37 17.49 15.40
CA VAL A 242 -52.83 18.79 14.89
C VAL A 242 -54.34 18.78 14.67
N ARG A 243 -54.93 17.67 14.20
CA ARG A 243 -56.40 17.52 14.12
C ARG A 243 -57.06 17.59 15.50
N ALA A 244 -56.49 16.94 16.50
CA ALA A 244 -57.02 17.03 17.88
C ALA A 244 -57.00 18.47 18.42
N ASN A 245 -55.91 19.21 18.21
CA ASN A 245 -55.81 20.63 18.57
C ASN A 245 -56.86 21.49 17.84
N ARG A 246 -57.09 21.24 16.55
CA ARG A 246 -58.09 21.98 15.75
C ARG A 246 -59.49 21.81 16.33
N VAL A 247 -59.89 20.59 16.64
CA VAL A 247 -61.20 20.30 17.23
C VAL A 247 -61.36 21.00 18.58
N ASN A 248 -60.31 21.03 19.40
CA ASN A 248 -60.33 21.76 20.67
C ASN A 248 -60.52 23.27 20.48
N ILE A 249 -59.90 23.87 19.46
CA ILE A 249 -60.09 25.30 19.13
C ILE A 249 -61.49 25.56 18.54
N GLU A 250 -62.02 24.67 17.69
CA GLU A 250 -63.37 24.77 17.14
C GLU A 250 -64.46 24.68 18.23
N ALA A 251 -64.24 23.84 19.25
CA ALA A 251 -65.08 23.77 20.44
C ALA A 251 -65.04 25.07 21.26
N ASP A 252 -63.85 25.67 21.43
CA ASP A 252 -63.68 26.95 22.12
C ASP A 252 -64.34 28.13 21.36
N ILE A 253 -64.35 28.12 20.01
CA ILE A 253 -65.02 29.13 19.19
C ILE A 253 -66.55 29.01 19.28
N SER A 254 -67.08 27.79 19.25
CA SER A 254 -68.52 27.51 19.22
C SER A 254 -69.19 27.51 20.59
N ASN A 255 -68.40 27.64 21.69
CA ASN A 255 -68.85 27.49 23.08
C ASN A 255 -69.55 26.14 23.36
N ASN A 256 -69.37 25.15 22.47
CA ASN A 256 -70.04 23.86 22.53
C ASN A 256 -69.14 22.84 23.22
N LYS A 257 -69.52 22.42 24.43
CA LYS A 257 -68.70 21.54 25.28
C LYS A 257 -68.60 20.09 24.80
N SER A 258 -69.28 19.69 23.72
CA SER A 258 -69.53 18.29 23.35
C SER A 258 -69.04 17.85 21.96
N LEU A 259 -68.20 18.64 21.28
CA LEU A 259 -67.63 18.24 19.98
C LEU A 259 -66.53 17.18 20.17
N GLU A 260 -66.87 15.90 19.99
CA GLU A 260 -65.91 14.81 19.77
C GLU A 260 -65.92 14.40 18.28
N PRO A 261 -64.76 14.22 17.62
CA PRO A 261 -64.69 13.80 16.23
C PRO A 261 -64.80 12.27 16.11
N ALA A 262 -65.46 11.78 15.06
CA ALA A 262 -65.79 10.36 14.89
C ALA A 262 -64.62 9.43 14.49
N VAL A 263 -63.40 9.92 14.26
CA VAL A 263 -62.26 9.07 13.87
C VAL A 263 -60.93 9.68 14.34
N LEU A 264 -60.47 9.31 15.53
CA LEU A 264 -59.08 9.46 15.95
C LEU A 264 -58.66 8.14 16.63
N ALA A 265 -57.47 7.64 16.31
CA ALA A 265 -56.95 6.40 16.86
C ALA A 265 -56.60 6.56 18.35
N ASP A 266 -56.78 5.48 19.13
CA ASP A 266 -56.34 5.41 20.52
C ASP A 266 -54.82 5.26 20.53
N ARG A 267 -54.10 6.37 20.77
CA ARG A 267 -52.65 6.46 20.56
C ARG A 267 -51.97 7.23 21.67
N ASP A 268 -50.96 6.61 22.28
CA ASP A 268 -50.09 7.26 23.25
C ASP A 268 -49.01 8.08 22.56
N ILE A 269 -48.97 9.39 22.85
CA ILE A 269 -47.90 10.30 22.42
C ILE A 269 -46.90 10.52 23.55
N ARG A 270 -45.61 10.50 23.23
CA ARG A 270 -44.55 10.71 24.22
C ARG A 270 -44.23 12.19 24.37
N LEU A 271 -44.36 12.69 25.59
CA LEU A 271 -44.02 14.07 25.95
C LEU A 271 -42.51 14.21 26.19
N ARG A 272 -41.97 15.43 26.06
CA ARG A 272 -40.53 15.71 26.28
C ARG A 272 -40.01 15.31 27.68
N GLY A 273 -40.90 15.27 28.68
CA GLY A 273 -40.58 14.82 30.04
C GLY A 273 -40.53 13.29 30.21
N GLY A 274 -40.74 12.52 29.14
CA GLY A 274 -40.69 11.05 29.15
C GLY A 274 -42.01 10.36 29.49
N SER A 275 -43.01 11.09 30.00
CA SER A 275 -44.37 10.59 30.19
C SER A 275 -45.10 10.37 28.86
N THR A 276 -46.03 9.42 28.85
CA THR A 276 -46.97 9.21 27.74
C THR A 276 -48.30 9.88 28.06
N LEU A 277 -48.94 10.43 27.03
CA LEU A 277 -50.29 10.97 27.10
C LEU A 277 -51.11 10.34 26.00
N ASN A 278 -52.28 9.80 26.33
CA ASN A 278 -53.17 9.31 25.31
C ASN A 278 -53.80 10.49 24.55
N LEU A 279 -53.78 10.43 23.22
CA LEU A 279 -54.31 11.51 22.39
C LEU A 279 -55.80 11.77 22.64
N ARG A 280 -56.57 10.73 22.99
CA ARG A 280 -58.00 10.85 23.31
C ARG A 280 -58.24 11.68 24.58
N ASP A 281 -57.35 11.60 25.57
CA ASP A 281 -57.47 12.37 26.81
C ASP A 281 -57.43 13.90 26.57
N THR A 282 -56.74 14.34 25.50
CA THR A 282 -56.70 15.76 25.11
C THR A 282 -58.05 16.32 24.64
N LEU A 283 -58.98 15.45 24.25
CA LEU A 283 -60.31 15.82 23.73
C LEU A 283 -61.40 15.79 24.83
N ILE A 284 -61.26 14.89 25.80
CA ILE A 284 -62.32 14.53 26.77
C ILE A 284 -62.10 15.19 28.15
N ALA A 285 -60.84 15.33 28.58
CA ALA A 285 -60.52 15.79 29.93
C ALA A 285 -60.32 17.31 30.00
N SER A 286 -60.93 17.94 31.01
CA SER A 286 -60.60 19.32 31.39
C SER A 286 -59.14 19.40 31.85
N ARG A 287 -58.48 20.53 31.64
CA ARG A 287 -57.06 20.69 31.97
C ARG A 287 -56.69 20.32 33.43
N ALA A 288 -57.61 20.50 34.38
CA ALA A 288 -57.39 20.16 35.79
C ALA A 288 -57.33 18.65 36.08
N SER A 289 -57.85 17.81 35.17
CA SER A 289 -57.92 16.35 35.36
C SER A 289 -56.72 15.59 34.79
N ILE A 290 -55.83 16.25 34.04
CA ILE A 290 -54.58 15.65 33.59
C ILE A 290 -53.45 16.28 34.41
N ASN A 291 -52.75 15.48 35.23
CA ASN A 291 -51.60 15.92 36.02
C ASN A 291 -50.39 16.25 35.11
N LEU A 292 -50.49 17.36 34.38
CA LEU A 292 -49.42 17.94 33.56
C LEU A 292 -48.85 19.23 34.18
N SER A 293 -49.29 19.60 35.39
CA SER A 293 -48.83 20.84 36.03
C SER A 293 -47.51 20.64 36.78
N SER A 294 -46.46 21.31 36.30
CA SER A 294 -45.38 21.77 37.20
C SER A 294 -46.01 22.70 38.25
N SER A 295 -45.89 22.36 39.52
CA SER A 295 -46.50 23.05 40.67
C SER A 295 -45.84 24.39 41.03
N ILE A 296 -45.47 25.21 40.06
CA ILE A 296 -44.85 26.52 40.30
C ILE A 296 -45.79 27.60 39.78
N VAL A 297 -46.23 28.50 40.66
CA VAL A 297 -46.87 29.76 40.28
C VAL A 297 -45.81 30.61 39.58
N ARG A 298 -46.01 30.94 38.30
CA ARG A 298 -45.02 31.62 37.46
C ARG A 298 -45.44 33.08 37.24
N PRO A 299 -44.81 34.06 37.91
CA PRO A 299 -45.27 35.45 37.89
C PRO A 299 -45.03 36.20 36.55
N TYR A 300 -44.33 35.60 35.59
CA TYR A 300 -43.93 36.25 34.31
C TYR A 300 -44.57 35.65 33.05
N LEU A 301 -45.37 34.60 33.17
CA LEU A 301 -46.04 33.99 32.01
C LEU A 301 -47.45 34.56 31.85
N PRO A 302 -47.89 34.87 30.63
CA PRO A 302 -49.28 35.27 30.39
C PRO A 302 -50.25 34.21 30.90
N THR A 303 -51.37 34.63 31.49
CA THR A 303 -52.38 33.71 31.99
C THR A 303 -52.99 32.92 30.84
N GLU A 304 -52.96 31.59 30.93
CA GLU A 304 -53.56 30.73 29.90
C GLU A 304 -55.08 30.86 29.89
N GLN A 305 -55.65 30.91 28.68
CA GLN A 305 -57.06 31.22 28.44
C GLN A 305 -57.87 30.01 27.94
N THR A 306 -57.22 28.91 27.56
CA THR A 306 -57.88 27.68 27.08
C THR A 306 -58.26 26.75 28.23
N GLN A 307 -59.46 26.17 28.17
CA GLN A 307 -59.94 25.19 29.16
C GLN A 307 -59.56 23.74 28.81
N ARG A 308 -59.18 23.51 27.54
CA ARG A 308 -58.73 22.21 27.01
C ARG A 308 -57.22 22.19 26.78
N THR A 309 -56.64 21.00 26.79
CA THR A 309 -55.20 20.79 26.61
C THR A 309 -54.83 20.89 25.13
N LEU A 310 -53.94 21.82 24.79
CA LEU A 310 -53.32 21.93 23.47
C LEU A 310 -51.86 21.50 23.56
N ILE A 311 -51.36 20.81 22.54
CA ILE A 311 -50.00 20.25 22.53
C ILE A 311 -49.32 20.59 21.21
N LEU A 312 -48.11 21.11 21.28
CA LEU A 312 -47.33 21.45 20.09
C LEU A 312 -46.09 20.56 19.98
N ARG A 313 -45.54 20.48 18.76
CA ARG A 313 -44.29 19.82 18.49
C ARG A 313 -43.19 20.86 18.40
N ASP A 314 -42.18 20.74 19.25
CA ASP A 314 -41.00 21.60 19.25
C ASP A 314 -39.73 20.75 19.28
N ALA A 315 -38.84 20.97 18.32
CA ALA A 315 -37.58 20.24 18.15
C ALA A 315 -37.78 18.70 18.17
N GLY A 316 -38.84 18.22 17.53
CA GLY A 316 -39.18 16.79 17.46
C GLY A 316 -39.84 16.18 18.70
N ALA A 317 -40.18 16.96 19.74
CA ALA A 317 -40.83 16.46 20.95
C ALA A 317 -42.18 17.14 21.23
N TRP A 318 -43.14 16.39 21.79
CA TRP A 318 -44.46 16.91 22.18
C TRP A 318 -44.42 17.60 23.54
N GLN A 319 -44.96 18.81 23.61
CA GLN A 319 -44.94 19.66 24.81
C GLN A 319 -46.17 20.53 24.94
N THR A 320 -46.40 21.02 26.15
CA THR A 320 -47.41 22.04 26.42
C THR A 320 -46.87 23.44 26.06
N PRO A 321 -47.77 24.40 25.76
CA PRO A 321 -47.40 25.80 25.53
C PRO A 321 -46.53 26.38 26.66
N ALA A 322 -46.90 26.09 27.92
CA ALA A 322 -46.16 26.53 29.10
C ALA A 322 -44.75 25.95 29.18
N ALA A 323 -44.56 24.68 28.82
CA ALA A 323 -43.23 24.05 28.79
C ALA A 323 -42.35 24.65 27.68
N THR A 324 -42.96 25.15 26.61
CA THR A 324 -42.25 25.73 25.46
C THR A 324 -41.68 27.13 25.79
N LEU A 325 -42.39 27.93 26.59
CA LEU A 325 -41.88 29.22 27.09
C LEU A 325 -40.84 29.09 28.22
N ASP A 326 -40.68 27.90 28.80
CA ASP A 326 -39.78 27.62 29.93
C ASP A 326 -38.33 27.35 29.52
N LEU A 327 -38.05 27.36 28.22
CA LEU A 327 -36.80 26.85 27.63
C LEU A 327 -35.55 27.73 27.82
N HIS A 328 -35.56 28.65 28.78
CA HIS A 328 -34.32 29.29 29.27
C HIS A 328 -33.93 28.89 30.71
N ALA A 329 -34.67 28.01 31.37
CA ALA A 329 -34.30 27.51 32.70
C ALA A 329 -34.21 25.97 32.74
N ALA A 330 -32.98 25.48 32.61
CA ALA A 330 -32.46 24.20 33.09
C ALA A 330 -33.16 22.90 32.61
N THR A 331 -32.71 22.36 31.48
CA THR A 331 -32.77 20.91 31.22
C THR A 331 -31.89 20.16 32.23
N VAL A 332 -32.50 19.33 33.07
CA VAL A 332 -31.79 18.23 33.74
C VAL A 332 -31.41 17.22 32.66
N VAL A 333 -30.14 17.23 32.29
CA VAL A 333 -29.56 16.24 31.38
C VAL A 333 -29.44 14.93 32.14
N THR A 334 -30.24 13.92 31.80
CA THR A 334 -29.90 12.52 32.12
C THR A 334 -28.58 12.22 31.43
N SER A 335 -27.47 12.22 32.17
CA SER A 335 -26.15 11.98 31.62
C SER A 335 -26.05 10.53 31.14
N LYS A 336 -26.12 10.30 29.82
CA LYS A 336 -25.76 9.00 29.23
C LYS A 336 -24.27 8.76 29.51
N GLN A 337 -23.91 7.51 29.79
CA GLN A 337 -22.56 7.07 30.11
C GLN A 337 -22.10 6.04 29.09
N LEU A 338 -20.81 6.04 28.78
CA LEU A 338 -20.18 5.10 27.86
C LEU A 338 -19.16 4.24 28.62
N GLY A 339 -19.31 2.92 28.54
CA GLY A 339 -18.37 1.96 29.11
C GLY A 339 -17.28 1.58 28.12
N LEU A 340 -16.04 2.02 28.35
CA LEU A 340 -14.88 1.75 27.50
C LEU A 340 -14.01 0.64 28.11
N PHE A 341 -13.62 -0.32 27.29
CA PHE A 341 -12.71 -1.40 27.69
C PHE A 341 -11.27 -0.99 27.45
N ARG A 342 -10.41 -1.25 28.44
CA ARG A 342 -8.97 -1.02 28.37
C ARG A 342 -8.21 -2.25 28.88
N PRO A 343 -6.89 -2.36 28.61
CA PRO A 343 -6.10 -3.49 29.09
C PRO A 343 -6.04 -3.57 30.62
N ASP A 344 -6.16 -2.43 31.29
CA ASP A 344 -6.10 -2.25 32.75
C ASP A 344 -7.48 -2.27 33.44
N GLY A 345 -8.58 -2.44 32.68
CA GLY A 345 -9.94 -2.55 33.21
C GLY A 345 -11.01 -1.81 32.39
N ALA A 346 -12.27 -1.86 32.85
CA ALA A 346 -13.35 -1.07 32.26
C ALA A 346 -13.39 0.34 32.85
N SER A 347 -13.79 1.31 32.05
CA SER A 347 -13.87 2.71 32.45
C SER A 347 -15.11 3.39 31.91
N VAL A 348 -15.53 4.48 32.54
CA VAL A 348 -16.77 5.16 32.17
C VAL A 348 -16.48 6.61 31.79
N VAL A 349 -17.04 7.02 30.66
CA VAL A 349 -17.00 8.40 30.17
C VAL A 349 -18.43 8.97 30.12
N LEU A 350 -18.60 10.19 30.62
CA LEU A 350 -19.87 10.90 30.56
C LEU A 350 -20.02 11.56 29.18
N LEU A 351 -21.18 11.40 28.54
CA LEU A 351 -21.47 11.97 27.20
C LEU A 351 -21.87 13.46 27.25
N SER A 352 -21.65 14.14 28.38
CA SER A 352 -21.94 15.57 28.50
C SER A 352 -20.97 16.38 27.64
N GLN A 353 -21.49 17.39 26.94
CA GLN A 353 -20.70 18.19 25.99
C GLN A 353 -19.49 18.89 26.66
N ALA A 354 -19.63 19.31 27.92
CA ALA A 354 -18.57 19.98 28.66
C ALA A 354 -17.37 19.06 29.02
N ASN A 355 -17.59 17.75 29.15
CA ASN A 355 -16.60 16.83 29.73
C ASN A 355 -16.23 15.65 28.83
N TRP A 356 -17.00 15.35 27.78
CA TRP A 356 -16.77 14.19 26.91
C TRP A 356 -15.36 14.14 26.33
N GLN A 357 -14.94 15.22 25.66
CA GLN A 357 -13.66 15.24 24.97
C GLN A 357 -12.49 15.12 25.96
N SER A 358 -12.51 15.89 27.04
CA SER A 358 -11.43 15.87 28.04
C SER A 358 -11.34 14.52 28.76
N GLN A 359 -12.48 13.90 29.08
CA GLN A 359 -12.52 12.56 29.67
C GLN A 359 -12.03 11.49 28.68
N LEU A 360 -12.51 11.48 27.44
CA LEU A 360 -12.08 10.50 26.44
C LEU A 360 -10.58 10.63 26.14
N GLN A 361 -10.08 11.87 26.02
CA GLN A 361 -8.66 12.12 25.86
C GLN A 361 -7.85 11.58 27.05
N ALA A 362 -8.23 11.90 28.28
CA ALA A 362 -7.52 11.44 29.48
C ALA A 362 -7.56 9.91 29.65
N GLN A 363 -8.67 9.28 29.28
CA GLN A 363 -8.91 7.87 29.52
C GLN A 363 -8.37 6.94 28.42
N ILE A 364 -8.36 7.38 27.15
CA ILE A 364 -7.94 6.57 26.01
C ILE A 364 -6.68 7.10 25.34
N TYR A 365 -6.62 8.40 25.02
CA TYR A 365 -5.57 8.91 24.15
C TYR A 365 -4.27 9.29 24.89
N GLN A 366 -4.37 9.91 26.06
CA GLN A 366 -3.21 10.32 26.87
C GLN A 366 -2.35 9.14 27.34
N PRO A 367 -2.91 8.02 27.86
CA PRO A 367 -2.12 6.87 28.26
C PRO A 367 -1.31 6.26 27.11
N ARG A 368 -1.79 6.40 25.86
CA ARG A 368 -1.10 5.88 24.67
C ARG A 368 0.18 6.64 24.37
N ILE A 369 0.28 7.94 24.70
CA ILE A 369 1.47 8.75 24.39
C ILE A 369 2.71 8.19 25.09
N THR A 370 2.55 7.72 26.33
CA THR A 370 3.63 7.22 27.19
C THR A 370 3.72 5.69 27.24
N ALA A 371 2.84 4.98 26.52
CA ALA A 371 2.83 3.52 26.49
C ALA A 371 4.18 2.95 25.99
N ALA A 372 4.76 2.04 26.77
CA ALA A 372 6.02 1.37 26.45
C ALA A 372 5.84 0.00 25.79
N THR A 373 4.61 -0.52 25.74
CA THR A 373 4.24 -1.82 25.18
C THR A 373 3.21 -1.66 24.07
N LEU A 374 3.18 -2.61 23.13
CA LEU A 374 2.18 -2.64 22.05
C LEU A 374 0.75 -2.85 22.59
N GLU A 375 0.61 -3.62 23.67
CA GLU A 375 -0.67 -3.84 24.33
C GLU A 375 -1.26 -2.54 24.90
N GLY A 376 -0.42 -1.67 25.44
CA GLY A 376 -0.81 -0.33 25.89
C GLY A 376 -1.22 0.63 24.77
N LEU A 377 -1.04 0.27 23.50
CA LEU A 377 -1.49 1.04 22.33
C LEU A 377 -2.80 0.53 21.72
N ARG A 378 -3.31 -0.61 22.18
CA ARG A 378 -4.48 -1.30 21.60
C ARG A 378 -5.78 -0.53 21.88
N PHE A 379 -6.60 -0.34 20.85
CA PHE A 379 -7.91 0.33 20.95
C PHE A 379 -9.11 -0.61 21.18
N TYR A 380 -8.92 -1.94 21.10
CA TYR A 380 -10.00 -2.94 21.10
C TYR A 380 -11.13 -2.60 20.10
N GLU A 381 -10.74 -2.34 18.84
CA GLU A 381 -11.63 -1.94 17.74
C GLU A 381 -12.77 -2.93 17.44
N GLU A 382 -12.69 -4.16 17.95
CA GLU A 382 -13.72 -5.21 17.83
C GLU A 382 -14.93 -4.91 18.71
N ILE A 383 -14.71 -4.29 19.87
CA ILE A 383 -15.79 -3.89 20.76
C ILE A 383 -16.45 -2.65 20.17
N GLU A 384 -17.74 -2.76 19.89
CA GLU A 384 -18.59 -1.71 19.32
C GLU A 384 -18.29 -0.33 19.94
N ILE A 385 -18.47 -0.23 21.26
CA ILE A 385 -18.31 1.01 22.00
C ILE A 385 -16.91 1.64 21.84
N ASN A 386 -15.86 0.81 21.77
CA ASN A 386 -14.48 1.27 21.61
C ASN A 386 -14.16 1.76 20.19
N PHE A 387 -14.83 1.25 19.16
CA PHE A 387 -14.60 1.69 17.78
C PHE A 387 -15.02 3.14 17.54
N VAL A 388 -16.09 3.61 18.20
CA VAL A 388 -16.47 5.03 18.12
C VAL A 388 -15.38 5.92 18.71
N ALA A 389 -14.76 5.48 19.82
CA ALA A 389 -13.63 6.17 20.42
C ALA A 389 -12.36 6.12 19.55
N TYR A 390 -12.26 5.21 18.58
CA TYR A 390 -11.11 5.02 17.68
C TYR A 390 -11.08 5.99 16.49
N TYR A 391 -12.18 6.69 16.18
CA TYR A 391 -12.29 7.54 14.97
C TYR A 391 -11.16 8.56 14.82
N VAL A 392 -10.70 9.16 15.92
CA VAL A 392 -9.60 10.13 15.88
C VAL A 392 -8.28 9.46 15.52
N HIS A 393 -7.97 8.29 16.11
CA HIS A 393 -6.77 7.52 15.73
C HIS A 393 -6.87 6.97 14.30
N LEU A 394 -8.05 6.49 13.90
CA LEU A 394 -8.35 6.02 12.55
C LEU A 394 -8.02 7.12 11.52
N TYR A 395 -8.52 8.33 11.73
CA TYR A 395 -8.36 9.44 10.78
C TYR A 395 -6.92 9.98 10.70
N TYR A 396 -6.25 10.22 11.84
CA TYR A 396 -4.94 10.87 11.84
C TYR A 396 -3.74 9.93 11.69
N PHE A 397 -3.88 8.65 12.05
CA PHE A 397 -2.77 7.70 12.01
C PHE A 397 -3.01 6.58 11.00
N VAL A 398 -4.10 5.82 11.16
CA VAL A 398 -4.31 4.57 10.42
C VAL A 398 -4.58 4.82 8.94
N LEU A 399 -5.48 5.74 8.60
CA LEU A 399 -5.81 6.04 7.21
C LEU A 399 -4.62 6.65 6.44
N PRO A 400 -3.89 7.67 6.94
CA PRO A 400 -2.73 8.20 6.22
C PRO A 400 -1.62 7.17 6.04
N VAL A 401 -1.36 6.32 7.03
CA VAL A 401 -0.39 5.21 6.89
C VAL A 401 -0.87 4.21 5.84
N ALA A 402 -2.13 3.78 5.89
CA ALA A 402 -2.67 2.80 4.94
C ALA A 402 -2.69 3.33 3.50
N ILE A 403 -3.10 4.59 3.31
CA ILE A 403 -3.06 5.28 2.03
C ILE A 403 -1.60 5.42 1.56
N GLY A 404 -0.69 5.82 2.45
CA GLY A 404 0.75 5.89 2.14
C GLY A 404 1.32 4.56 1.68
N ASP A 405 0.98 3.47 2.39
CA ASP A 405 1.36 2.10 2.06
C ASP A 405 0.84 1.67 0.68
N THR A 406 -0.39 2.05 0.32
CA THR A 406 -0.95 1.76 -1.02
C THR A 406 -0.19 2.51 -2.12
N TYR A 407 0.12 3.80 -1.93
CA TYR A 407 0.88 4.57 -2.91
C TYR A 407 2.30 4.03 -3.11
N VAL A 408 3.00 3.71 -2.02
CA VAL A 408 4.35 3.12 -2.10
C VAL A 408 4.32 1.78 -2.82
N ALA A 409 3.33 0.93 -2.54
CA ALA A 409 3.18 -0.36 -3.22
C ALA A 409 2.90 -0.23 -4.73
N MET A 410 2.27 0.88 -5.15
CA MET A 410 2.06 1.23 -6.56
C MET A 410 3.29 1.91 -7.21
N GLY A 411 4.38 2.14 -6.46
CA GLY A 411 5.57 2.86 -6.94
C GLY A 411 5.44 4.40 -6.92
N LEU A 412 4.37 4.93 -6.32
CA LEU A 412 4.09 6.36 -6.18
C LEU A 412 4.70 6.90 -4.87
N TYR A 413 6.03 6.80 -4.75
CA TYR A 413 6.75 7.07 -3.50
C TYR A 413 6.55 8.48 -2.93
N GLU A 414 6.49 9.50 -3.79
CA GLU A 414 6.30 10.88 -3.34
C GLU A 414 4.95 11.07 -2.65
N GLN A 415 3.87 10.60 -3.27
CA GLN A 415 2.52 10.65 -2.70
C GLN A 415 2.45 9.87 -1.38
N GLY A 416 3.11 8.70 -1.32
CA GLY A 416 3.18 7.90 -0.11
C GLY A 416 3.88 8.62 1.05
N ILE A 417 5.05 9.23 0.79
CA ILE A 417 5.79 10.01 1.78
C ILE A 417 4.99 11.23 2.24
N THR A 418 4.29 11.91 1.33
CA THR A 418 3.40 13.03 1.69
C THR A 418 2.30 12.58 2.64
N GLU A 419 1.67 11.42 2.42
CA GLU A 419 0.63 10.89 3.30
C GLU A 419 1.19 10.47 4.67
N TYR A 420 2.36 9.82 4.72
CA TYR A 420 3.03 9.52 5.99
C TYR A 420 3.32 10.79 6.80
N ASN A 421 3.81 11.85 6.17
CA ASN A 421 4.10 13.10 6.86
C ASN A 421 2.85 13.76 7.47
N ARG A 422 1.64 13.46 6.98
CA ARG A 422 0.40 13.99 7.58
C ARG A 422 0.14 13.45 8.98
N VAL A 423 0.67 12.26 9.30
CA VAL A 423 0.56 11.66 10.64
C VAL A 423 1.25 12.52 11.69
N LEU A 424 2.24 13.34 11.32
CA LEU A 424 2.94 14.23 12.26
C LEU A 424 2.03 15.29 12.90
N ALA A 425 0.86 15.56 12.32
CA ALA A 425 -0.15 16.42 12.92
C ALA A 425 -0.98 15.73 14.00
N TYR A 426 -0.83 14.41 14.20
CA TYR A 426 -1.56 13.66 15.21
C TYR A 426 -1.09 14.03 16.63
N PRO A 427 -1.92 14.66 17.48
CA PRO A 427 -1.47 15.15 18.78
C PRO A 427 -1.15 14.05 19.79
N PHE A 428 -1.69 12.84 19.58
CA PHE A 428 -1.56 11.71 20.50
C PHE A 428 -0.62 10.61 19.95
N LEU A 429 0.29 10.98 19.06
CA LEU A 429 1.28 10.07 18.47
C LEU A 429 2.24 9.56 19.54
N ASN A 430 2.33 8.24 19.70
CA ASN A 430 3.35 7.65 20.56
C ASN A 430 4.72 7.71 19.88
N ILE A 431 5.60 8.58 20.36
CA ILE A 431 6.91 8.80 19.74
C ILE A 431 7.82 7.55 19.83
N GLY A 432 7.73 6.77 20.92
CA GLY A 432 8.59 5.62 21.17
C GLY A 432 8.34 4.42 20.23
N ILE A 433 7.08 4.19 19.85
CA ILE A 433 6.66 3.05 19.03
C ILE A 433 6.12 3.50 17.67
N GLU A 434 5.07 4.33 17.64
CA GLU A 434 4.41 4.78 16.41
C GLU A 434 5.29 5.76 15.61
N GLY A 435 6.03 6.65 16.30
CA GLY A 435 6.99 7.56 15.68
C GLY A 435 8.13 6.81 14.97
N ARG A 436 8.67 5.77 15.62
CA ARG A 436 9.69 4.89 15.00
C ARG A 436 9.12 4.10 13.82
N TYR A 437 7.90 3.59 13.94
CA TYR A 437 7.21 2.92 12.84
C TYR A 437 7.05 3.86 11.62
N LEU A 438 6.58 5.08 11.86
CA LEU A 438 6.40 6.08 10.82
C LEU A 438 7.72 6.45 10.14
N TRP A 439 8.78 6.64 10.93
CA TRP A 439 10.12 6.90 10.41
C TRP A 439 10.59 5.77 9.49
N LEU A 440 10.41 4.51 9.91
CA LEU A 440 10.77 3.34 9.10
C LEU A 440 10.02 3.34 7.76
N LYS A 441 8.72 3.64 7.75
CA LYS A 441 7.92 3.72 6.53
C LYS A 441 8.44 4.77 5.55
N ILE A 442 8.74 5.98 6.04
CA ILE A 442 9.28 7.07 5.21
C ILE A 442 10.69 6.72 4.71
N ALA A 443 11.55 6.17 5.58
CA ALA A 443 12.92 5.81 5.23
C ALA A 443 12.97 4.66 4.22
N GLU A 444 12.15 3.62 4.40
CA GLU A 444 12.04 2.49 3.46
C GLU A 444 11.47 2.94 2.11
N ALA A 445 10.42 3.77 2.10
CA ALA A 445 9.89 4.35 0.86
C ALA A 445 10.93 5.20 0.12
N THR A 446 11.72 6.00 0.86
CA THR A 446 12.79 6.83 0.29
C THR A 446 13.93 5.95 -0.27
N LEU A 447 14.30 4.89 0.45
CA LEU A 447 15.31 3.93 0.01
C LEU A 447 14.86 3.19 -1.26
N GLN A 448 13.63 2.71 -1.30
CA GLN A 448 13.04 2.05 -2.46
C GLN A 448 12.97 3.00 -3.66
N TRP A 449 12.58 4.26 -3.45
CA TRP A 449 12.60 5.26 -4.51
C TRP A 449 14.00 5.45 -5.09
N GLY A 450 15.02 5.60 -4.23
CA GLY A 450 16.42 5.66 -4.65
C GLY A 450 16.86 4.42 -5.43
N ASN A 451 16.49 3.22 -4.95
CA ASN A 451 16.81 1.95 -5.60
C ASN A 451 16.20 1.84 -7.00
N THR A 452 14.93 2.22 -7.15
CA THR A 452 14.24 2.23 -8.45
C THR A 452 14.89 3.20 -9.43
N LEU A 453 15.27 4.40 -8.97
CA LEU A 453 16.00 5.37 -9.79
C LEU A 453 17.38 4.87 -10.20
N TYR A 454 18.10 4.22 -9.29
CA TYR A 454 19.44 3.69 -9.57
C TYR A 454 19.40 2.53 -10.56
N ARG A 455 18.43 1.62 -10.45
CA ARG A 455 18.20 0.54 -11.42
C ARG A 455 17.85 1.06 -12.82
N ARG A 456 17.21 2.23 -12.91
CA ARG A 456 16.95 2.95 -14.17
C ARG A 456 18.12 3.83 -14.64
N GLU A 457 19.29 3.66 -14.04
CA GLU A 457 20.52 4.43 -14.31
C GLU A 457 20.42 5.94 -14.06
N GLN A 458 19.39 6.41 -13.33
CA GLN A 458 19.22 7.81 -12.94
C GLN A 458 20.05 8.13 -11.69
N ARG A 459 21.38 8.00 -11.82
CA ARG A 459 22.35 8.03 -10.71
C ARG A 459 22.28 9.30 -9.84
N ALA A 460 22.15 10.48 -10.46
CA ALA A 460 22.09 11.76 -9.73
C ALA A 460 20.81 11.88 -8.89
N ALA A 461 19.67 11.50 -9.45
CA ALA A 461 18.39 11.51 -8.74
C ALA A 461 18.37 10.47 -7.60
N ALA A 462 18.96 9.29 -7.82
CA ALA A 462 19.12 8.28 -6.78
C ALA A 462 20.00 8.76 -5.62
N ALA A 463 21.14 9.41 -5.93
CA ALA A 463 22.04 9.99 -4.93
C ALA A 463 21.29 10.99 -4.02
N GLU A 464 20.45 11.86 -4.60
CA GLU A 464 19.64 12.81 -3.85
C GLU A 464 18.68 12.09 -2.87
N LYS A 465 18.07 10.97 -3.27
CA LYS A 465 17.16 10.23 -2.37
C LYS A 465 17.93 9.54 -1.25
N TYR A 466 19.06 8.89 -1.54
CA TYR A 466 19.89 8.30 -0.49
C TYR A 466 20.45 9.36 0.46
N ALA A 467 20.79 10.56 -0.06
CA ALA A 467 21.28 11.69 0.72
C ALA A 467 20.26 12.23 1.73
N ARG A 468 18.97 11.88 1.62
CA ARG A 468 17.97 12.16 2.66
C ARG A 468 18.11 11.21 3.86
N ILE A 469 18.65 10.02 3.68
CA ILE A 469 18.83 9.01 4.74
C ILE A 469 20.22 9.14 5.38
N ILE A 470 21.27 9.19 4.57
CA ILE A 470 22.67 9.34 5.02
C ILE A 470 23.46 10.15 4.00
N GLY A 471 24.37 11.03 4.44
CA GLY A 471 25.24 11.81 3.57
C GLY A 471 26.39 11.00 2.99
N SER A 472 27.03 11.51 1.94
CA SER A 472 28.17 10.86 1.27
C SER A 472 29.41 10.72 2.16
N ASP A 473 29.47 11.47 3.25
CA ASP A 473 30.46 11.40 4.33
C ASP A 473 30.10 10.35 5.40
N ASN A 474 29.07 9.53 5.15
CA ASN A 474 28.47 8.60 6.10
C ASN A 474 28.02 9.29 7.41
N ALA A 475 27.64 10.57 7.35
CA ALA A 475 27.02 11.28 8.46
C ALA A 475 25.51 11.45 8.26
N ILE A 476 24.79 11.70 9.36
CA ILE A 476 23.36 12.03 9.27
C ILE A 476 23.21 13.47 8.74
N PRO A 477 22.49 13.72 7.64
CA PRO A 477 22.35 15.05 7.07
C PRO A 477 21.53 15.97 7.97
N ALA A 478 22.10 17.07 8.44
CA ALA A 478 21.45 18.02 9.36
C ALA A 478 20.16 18.66 8.78
N GLY A 479 20.09 18.82 7.45
CA GLY A 479 18.93 19.41 6.75
C GLY A 479 17.86 18.40 6.33
N SER A 480 18.01 17.11 6.63
CA SER A 480 17.04 16.11 6.16
C SER A 480 15.73 16.15 6.96
N ALA A 481 14.61 16.32 6.25
CA ALA A 481 13.27 16.25 6.83
C ALA A 481 12.98 14.92 7.55
N LEU A 482 13.70 13.84 7.19
CA LEU A 482 13.56 12.51 7.81
C LEU A 482 13.97 12.49 9.29
N TYR A 483 14.80 13.43 9.73
CA TYR A 483 15.29 13.53 11.11
C TYR A 483 14.81 14.81 11.82
N GLN A 484 13.90 15.56 11.20
CA GLN A 484 13.37 16.80 11.75
C GLN A 484 12.04 16.58 12.50
N GLY A 485 11.78 17.43 13.50
CA GLY A 485 10.56 17.39 14.30
C GLY A 485 10.67 16.54 15.57
N ALA A 486 9.80 16.84 16.55
CA ALA A 486 9.82 16.20 17.87
C ALA A 486 9.59 14.68 17.78
N ALA A 487 8.78 14.22 16.82
CA ALA A 487 8.46 12.81 16.61
C ALA A 487 9.66 11.95 16.15
N PHE A 488 10.69 12.55 15.56
CA PHE A 488 11.86 11.82 15.03
C PHE A 488 13.15 12.04 15.82
N SER A 489 13.15 12.90 16.85
CA SER A 489 14.34 13.21 17.66
C SER A 489 15.01 11.96 18.27
N PRO A 490 14.29 10.98 18.85
CA PRO A 490 14.92 9.75 19.36
C PRO A 490 15.60 8.92 18.26
N ILE A 491 14.99 8.89 17.06
CA ILE A 491 15.53 8.14 15.93
C ILE A 491 16.73 8.86 15.31
N ALA A 492 16.76 10.20 15.32
CA ALA A 492 17.93 10.96 14.88
C ALA A 492 19.17 10.63 15.73
N ALA A 493 19.02 10.51 17.05
CA ALA A 493 20.09 10.07 17.95
C ALA A 493 20.53 8.63 17.66
N GLU A 494 19.58 7.71 17.46
CA GLU A 494 19.86 6.32 17.11
C GLU A 494 20.55 6.17 15.74
N ALA A 495 20.11 6.93 14.74
CA ALA A 495 20.73 6.98 13.41
C ALA A 495 22.17 7.51 13.46
N ALA A 496 22.46 8.47 14.35
CA ALA A 496 23.83 8.94 14.57
C ALA A 496 24.74 7.83 15.13
N GLU A 497 24.22 6.93 16.00
CA GLU A 497 24.96 5.75 16.47
C GLU A 497 25.20 4.73 15.34
N VAL A 498 24.23 4.53 14.44
CA VAL A 498 24.43 3.71 13.23
C VAL A 498 25.53 4.30 12.34
N ALA A 499 25.52 5.62 12.13
CA ALA A 499 26.54 6.32 11.35
C ALA A 499 27.95 6.18 11.97
N LYS A 500 28.08 6.20 13.31
CA LYS A 500 29.35 5.87 14.00
C LYS A 500 29.79 4.44 13.69
N SER A 501 28.87 3.47 13.75
CA SER A 501 29.15 2.06 13.43
C SER A 501 29.68 1.88 12.01
N ILE A 502 29.04 2.51 11.01
CA ILE A 502 29.49 2.48 9.60
C ILE A 502 30.91 3.05 9.45
N ARG A 503 31.27 4.06 10.25
CA ARG A 503 32.60 4.68 10.27
C ARG A 503 33.63 3.95 11.15
N GLY A 504 33.30 2.78 11.69
CA GLY A 504 34.19 2.02 12.57
C GLY A 504 34.48 2.69 13.92
N GLN A 505 33.59 3.59 14.37
CA GLN A 505 33.72 4.31 15.64
C GLN A 505 32.93 3.60 16.74
N ALA A 506 33.33 3.80 18.01
CA ALA A 506 32.57 3.31 19.16
C ALA A 506 31.14 3.87 19.15
N HIS A 507 30.14 2.99 19.31
CA HIS A 507 28.73 3.33 19.22
C HIS A 507 27.91 2.61 20.30
N ALA A 508 26.76 3.16 20.65
CA ALA A 508 25.79 2.49 21.52
C ALA A 508 25.01 1.39 20.75
N SER A 509 24.29 0.54 21.48
CA SER A 509 23.35 -0.41 20.87
C SER A 509 22.22 0.33 20.16
N PHE A 510 21.88 -0.10 18.95
CA PHE A 510 20.80 0.47 18.13
C PHE A 510 19.89 -0.64 17.58
N ASN A 511 18.70 -0.26 17.10
CA ASN A 511 17.75 -1.17 16.49
C ASN A 511 18.27 -1.66 15.12
N PRO A 512 18.37 -2.98 14.90
CA PRO A 512 18.91 -3.53 13.65
C PRO A 512 18.07 -3.17 12.42
N ARG A 513 16.75 -2.94 12.55
CA ARG A 513 15.90 -2.56 11.42
C ARG A 513 16.18 -1.13 10.95
N VAL A 514 16.37 -0.20 11.89
CA VAL A 514 16.81 1.18 11.60
C VAL A 514 18.21 1.14 10.97
N GLY A 515 19.11 0.34 11.57
CA GLY A 515 20.45 0.10 11.04
C GLY A 515 20.45 -0.42 9.60
N ALA A 516 19.60 -1.40 9.28
CA ALA A 516 19.53 -2.01 7.95
C ALA A 516 19.20 -0.98 6.86
N VAL A 517 18.23 -0.09 7.07
CA VAL A 517 17.84 0.93 6.09
C VAL A 517 18.98 1.91 5.83
N ILE A 518 19.64 2.38 6.90
CA ILE A 518 20.75 3.34 6.82
C ILE A 518 21.99 2.70 6.19
N VAL A 519 22.35 1.48 6.59
CA VAL A 519 23.49 0.73 6.03
C VAL A 519 23.27 0.44 4.55
N GLN A 520 22.04 0.05 4.15
CA GLN A 520 21.72 -0.13 2.73
C GLN A 520 21.86 1.18 1.95
N ALA A 521 21.33 2.31 2.47
CA ALA A 521 21.51 3.61 1.81
C ALA A 521 22.99 4.01 1.69
N SER A 522 23.79 3.79 2.74
CA SER A 522 25.24 4.03 2.76
C SER A 522 25.97 3.19 1.71
N LEU A 523 25.66 1.90 1.64
CA LEU A 523 26.21 0.99 0.63
C LEU A 523 25.90 1.48 -0.79
N ARG A 524 24.65 1.90 -1.04
CA ARG A 524 24.24 2.43 -2.35
C ARG A 524 24.92 3.74 -2.69
N GLN A 525 25.13 4.63 -1.72
CA GLN A 525 25.94 5.83 -1.94
C GLN A 525 27.40 5.50 -2.23
N SER A 526 27.99 4.55 -1.51
CA SER A 526 29.35 4.10 -1.76
C SER A 526 29.51 3.58 -3.19
N TYR A 527 28.55 2.77 -3.67
CA TYR A 527 28.52 2.29 -5.05
C TYR A 527 28.45 3.45 -6.05
N LEU A 528 27.59 4.45 -5.81
CA LEU A 528 27.49 5.63 -6.68
C LEU A 528 28.80 6.44 -6.72
N LEU A 529 29.44 6.65 -5.56
CA LEU A 529 30.73 7.38 -5.46
C LEU A 529 31.86 6.65 -6.18
N GLN A 530 31.87 5.31 -6.14
CA GLN A 530 32.87 4.47 -6.80
C GLN A 530 32.52 4.16 -8.27
N GLY A 531 31.38 4.63 -8.76
CA GLY A 531 30.95 4.41 -10.14
C GLY A 531 30.36 3.02 -10.44
N PHE A 532 30.14 2.20 -9.41
CA PHE A 532 29.56 0.86 -9.54
C PHE A 532 28.11 0.91 -10.02
N ASN A 533 27.60 -0.20 -10.53
CA ASN A 533 26.18 -0.34 -10.84
C ASN A 533 25.37 -0.71 -9.58
N PHE A 534 24.04 -0.84 -9.71
CA PHE A 534 23.17 -1.18 -8.59
C PHE A 534 23.53 -2.53 -7.93
N LEU A 535 24.14 -3.46 -8.67
CA LEU A 535 24.54 -4.77 -8.17
C LEU A 535 25.90 -4.75 -7.44
N GLY A 536 26.60 -3.61 -7.43
CA GLY A 536 27.94 -3.49 -6.87
C GLY A 536 29.06 -3.94 -7.81
N LEU A 537 28.76 -4.11 -9.11
CA LEU A 537 29.77 -4.42 -10.12
C LEU A 537 30.43 -3.13 -10.61
N ALA A 538 31.76 -3.14 -10.66
CA ALA A 538 32.54 -2.07 -11.25
C ALA A 538 32.44 -2.08 -12.79
N PRO A 539 32.58 -0.92 -13.47
CA PRO A 539 32.57 -0.87 -14.93
C PRO A 539 33.67 -1.72 -15.60
N ASP A 540 34.78 -1.93 -14.89
CA ASP A 540 35.96 -2.69 -15.31
C ASP A 540 36.05 -4.08 -14.64
N TYR A 541 34.98 -4.53 -13.99
CA TYR A 541 34.94 -5.86 -13.37
C TYR A 541 35.18 -6.96 -14.41
N ALA A 542 36.20 -7.79 -14.18
CA ALA A 542 36.55 -8.92 -15.02
C ALA A 542 36.03 -10.24 -14.41
N PRO A 543 35.04 -10.90 -15.02
CA PRO A 543 34.52 -12.16 -14.52
C PRO A 543 35.52 -13.31 -14.67
N VAL A 544 35.56 -14.21 -13.68
CA VAL A 544 36.38 -15.44 -13.71
C VAL A 544 35.69 -16.57 -14.49
N LEU A 545 34.39 -16.45 -14.74
CA LEU A 545 33.57 -17.44 -15.45
C LEU A 545 33.49 -17.10 -16.94
N ARG A 546 33.42 -18.14 -17.77
CA ARG A 546 33.26 -18.00 -19.23
C ARG A 546 31.87 -17.48 -19.60
N PHE A 547 31.82 -16.71 -20.68
CA PHE A 547 30.57 -16.16 -21.23
C PHE A 547 29.51 -17.25 -21.45
N LYS A 548 29.87 -18.37 -22.10
CA LYS A 548 28.93 -19.43 -22.45
C LYS A 548 28.27 -20.06 -21.22
N TYR A 549 29.06 -20.28 -20.16
CA TYR A 549 28.52 -20.81 -18.90
C TYR A 549 27.57 -19.79 -18.26
N LEU A 550 28.01 -18.53 -18.12
CA LEU A 550 27.19 -17.45 -17.57
C LEU A 550 25.89 -17.24 -18.36
N GLN A 551 25.93 -17.35 -19.69
CA GLN A 551 24.73 -17.29 -20.54
C GLN A 551 23.75 -18.42 -20.21
N SER A 552 24.25 -19.64 -20.01
CA SER A 552 23.41 -20.78 -19.63
C SER A 552 22.77 -20.58 -18.24
N VAL A 553 23.54 -20.08 -17.27
CA VAL A 553 23.06 -19.77 -15.91
C VAL A 553 22.02 -18.64 -15.93
N ALA A 554 22.30 -17.56 -16.65
CA ALA A 554 21.37 -16.44 -16.78
C ALA A 554 20.06 -16.86 -17.46
N THR A 555 20.13 -17.71 -18.49
CA THR A 555 18.95 -18.26 -19.16
C THR A 555 18.15 -19.17 -18.22
N TYR A 556 18.81 -20.06 -17.49
CA TYR A 556 18.17 -20.95 -16.52
C TYR A 556 17.44 -20.17 -15.41
N LEU A 557 18.08 -19.16 -14.83
CA LEU A 557 17.46 -18.31 -13.81
C LEU A 557 16.30 -17.48 -14.36
N ALA A 558 16.43 -16.97 -15.60
CA ALA A 558 15.34 -16.27 -16.26
C ALA A 558 14.15 -17.20 -16.53
N ASP A 559 14.39 -18.46 -16.91
CA ASP A 559 13.34 -19.45 -17.12
C ASP A 559 12.60 -19.81 -15.82
N ASN A 560 13.32 -19.96 -14.70
CA ASN A 560 12.71 -20.14 -13.38
C ASN A 560 11.85 -18.93 -12.97
N ALA A 561 12.31 -17.71 -13.29
CA ALA A 561 11.53 -16.49 -13.04
C ALA A 561 10.23 -16.47 -13.87
N ILE A 562 10.31 -16.85 -15.15
CA ILE A 562 9.16 -16.95 -16.07
C ILE A 562 8.17 -18.01 -15.57
N GLU A 563 8.65 -19.18 -15.18
CA GLU A 563 7.79 -20.27 -14.68
C GLU A 563 7.10 -19.89 -13.37
N ALA A 564 7.82 -19.28 -12.43
CA ALA A 564 7.24 -18.76 -11.19
C ALA A 564 6.20 -17.67 -11.46
N GLU A 565 6.46 -16.76 -12.41
CA GLU A 565 5.51 -15.70 -12.80
C GLU A 565 4.24 -16.29 -13.44
N ARG A 566 4.37 -17.27 -14.35
CA ARG A 566 3.21 -17.96 -14.94
C ARG A 566 2.35 -18.67 -13.89
N THR A 567 2.99 -19.32 -12.92
CA THR A 567 2.30 -19.99 -11.81
C THR A 567 1.60 -18.96 -10.92
N PHE A 568 2.27 -17.83 -10.64
CA PHE A 568 1.66 -16.69 -9.97
C PHE A 568 0.39 -16.21 -10.70
N ILE A 569 0.44 -15.99 -12.02
CA ILE A 569 -0.70 -15.52 -12.81
C ILE A 569 -1.86 -16.52 -12.71
N SER A 570 -1.58 -17.82 -12.80
CA SER A 570 -2.60 -18.85 -12.65
C SER A 570 -3.25 -18.85 -11.26
N TYR A 571 -2.45 -18.77 -10.20
CA TYR A 571 -2.95 -18.74 -8.82
C TYR A 571 -3.71 -17.45 -8.53
N ARG A 572 -3.25 -16.34 -9.11
CA ARG A 572 -3.92 -15.06 -9.04
C ARG A 572 -5.30 -15.10 -9.70
N SER A 573 -5.37 -15.64 -10.91
CA SER A 573 -6.65 -15.81 -11.62
C SER A 573 -7.61 -16.73 -10.86
N ASN A 574 -7.10 -17.82 -10.27
CA ASN A 574 -7.91 -18.69 -9.42
C ASN A 574 -8.42 -17.93 -8.18
N ALA A 575 -7.57 -17.14 -7.51
CA ALA A 575 -7.98 -16.32 -6.37
C ALA A 575 -9.10 -15.34 -6.74
N GLU A 576 -8.97 -14.66 -7.88
CA GLU A 576 -9.98 -13.72 -8.39
C GLU A 576 -11.30 -14.42 -8.74
N ASN A 577 -11.25 -15.61 -9.33
CA ASN A 577 -12.45 -16.43 -9.56
C ASN A 577 -13.12 -16.82 -8.24
N GLN A 578 -12.33 -17.20 -7.23
CA GLN A 578 -12.86 -17.54 -5.90
C GLN A 578 -13.47 -16.35 -5.18
N LYS A 579 -12.86 -15.18 -5.32
CA LYS A 579 -13.41 -13.92 -4.83
C LYS A 579 -14.74 -13.59 -5.50
N MET A 580 -14.84 -13.77 -6.82
CA MET A 580 -16.10 -13.59 -7.56
C MET A 580 -17.18 -14.58 -7.13
N GLU A 581 -16.81 -15.86 -6.92
CA GLU A 581 -17.70 -16.88 -6.38
C GLU A 581 -18.23 -16.47 -4.99
N ARG A 582 -17.35 -16.06 -4.08
CA ARG A 582 -17.74 -15.55 -2.76
C ARG A 582 -18.69 -14.36 -2.86
N MET A 583 -18.40 -13.38 -3.73
CA MET A 583 -19.28 -12.23 -3.93
C MET A 583 -20.67 -12.62 -4.43
N GLN A 584 -20.76 -13.60 -5.34
CA GLN A 584 -22.04 -14.13 -5.82
C GLN A 584 -22.81 -14.84 -4.70
N LEU A 585 -22.12 -15.64 -3.88
CA LEU A 585 -22.71 -16.32 -2.71
C LEU A 585 -23.21 -15.31 -1.67
N GLN A 586 -22.42 -14.28 -1.36
CA GLN A 586 -22.83 -13.20 -0.46
C GLN A 586 -24.06 -12.48 -1.00
N SER A 587 -24.06 -12.13 -2.29
CA SER A 587 -25.20 -11.50 -2.94
C SER A 587 -26.45 -12.38 -2.87
N ALA A 588 -26.30 -13.71 -3.03
CA ALA A 588 -27.41 -14.65 -2.89
C ALA A 588 -27.95 -14.68 -1.44
N VAL A 589 -27.10 -14.63 -0.42
CA VAL A 589 -27.52 -14.50 0.98
C VAL A 589 -28.32 -13.21 1.19
N ASP A 590 -27.81 -12.08 0.69
CA ASP A 590 -28.45 -10.77 0.86
C ASP A 590 -29.82 -10.70 0.16
N VAL A 591 -29.92 -11.23 -1.06
CA VAL A 591 -31.19 -11.34 -1.80
C VAL A 591 -32.18 -12.21 -1.03
N ASN A 592 -31.74 -13.34 -0.47
CA ASN A 592 -32.61 -14.22 0.30
C ASN A 592 -33.08 -13.58 1.62
N LYS A 593 -32.21 -12.80 2.28
CA LYS A 593 -32.57 -12.00 3.47
C LYS A 593 -33.59 -10.91 3.14
N ALA A 594 -33.41 -10.20 2.03
CA ALA A 594 -34.38 -9.21 1.56
C ALA A 594 -35.73 -9.85 1.22
N ALA A 595 -35.71 -11.00 0.54
CA ALA A 595 -36.93 -11.76 0.26
C ALA A 595 -37.63 -12.24 1.54
N LEU A 596 -36.88 -12.67 2.57
CA LEU A 596 -37.44 -13.02 3.87
C LEU A 596 -38.14 -11.82 4.54
N ALA A 597 -37.54 -10.63 4.46
CA ALA A 597 -38.16 -9.41 4.99
C ALA A 597 -39.47 -9.07 4.27
N ILE A 598 -39.55 -9.31 2.96
CA ILE A 598 -40.79 -9.14 2.18
C ILE A 598 -41.86 -10.15 2.62
N GLU A 599 -41.50 -11.43 2.77
CA GLU A 599 -42.45 -12.46 3.23
C GLU A 599 -42.95 -12.19 4.66
N ASN A 600 -42.09 -11.67 5.55
CA ASN A 600 -42.52 -11.23 6.88
C ASN A 600 -43.55 -10.10 6.83
N LYS A 601 -43.39 -9.13 5.92
CA LYS A 601 -44.40 -8.08 5.70
C LYS A 601 -45.70 -8.64 5.14
N ARG A 602 -45.63 -9.55 4.16
CA ARG A 602 -46.82 -10.23 3.61
C ARG A 602 -47.58 -11.02 4.68
N MET A 603 -46.86 -11.61 5.63
CA MET A 603 -47.46 -12.29 6.78
C MET A 603 -48.18 -11.31 7.72
N GLN A 604 -47.58 -10.14 8.00
CA GLN A 604 -48.23 -9.06 8.76
C GLN A 604 -49.49 -8.55 8.06
N ASP A 605 -49.43 -8.33 6.74
CA ASP A 605 -50.61 -7.91 5.95
C ASP A 605 -51.73 -8.97 6.02
N ALA A 606 -51.39 -10.27 5.95
CA ALA A 606 -52.36 -11.35 6.09
C ALA A 606 -52.96 -11.42 7.51
N GLN A 607 -52.21 -11.05 8.56
CA GLN A 607 -52.77 -10.93 9.92
C GLN A 607 -53.81 -9.82 10.01
N LEU A 608 -53.53 -8.66 9.38
CA LEU A 608 -54.47 -7.55 9.30
C LEU A 608 -55.73 -7.92 8.49
N GLU A 609 -55.59 -8.71 7.41
CA GLU A 609 -56.75 -9.23 6.65
C GLU A 609 -57.65 -10.13 7.52
N VAL A 610 -57.08 -10.99 8.37
CA VAL A 610 -57.85 -11.82 9.31
C VAL A 610 -58.60 -10.95 10.30
N GLU A 611 -57.96 -9.91 10.85
CA GLU A 611 -58.61 -8.98 11.78
C GLU A 611 -59.77 -8.25 11.10
N ALA A 612 -59.58 -7.75 9.87
CA ALA A 612 -60.63 -7.10 9.09
C ALA A 612 -61.82 -8.05 8.78
N ALA A 613 -61.54 -9.32 8.44
CA ALA A 613 -62.57 -10.33 8.21
C ALA A 613 -63.36 -10.64 9.49
N ARG A 614 -62.68 -10.75 10.63
CA ARG A 614 -63.33 -10.94 11.94
C ARG A 614 -64.25 -9.77 12.29
N ARG A 615 -63.80 -8.53 12.10
CA ARG A 615 -64.63 -7.33 12.32
C ARG A 615 -65.87 -7.33 11.42
N THR A 616 -65.74 -7.78 10.18
CA THR A 616 -66.87 -7.91 9.24
C THR A 616 -67.90 -8.93 9.73
N ARG A 617 -67.44 -10.06 10.27
CA ARG A 617 -68.29 -11.08 10.89
C ARG A 617 -69.01 -10.55 12.14
N GLU A 618 -68.28 -9.89 13.05
CA GLU A 618 -68.86 -9.26 14.25
C GLU A 618 -69.97 -8.27 13.88
N TYR A 619 -69.75 -7.47 12.84
CA TYR A 619 -70.76 -6.54 12.34
C TYR A 619 -71.98 -7.24 11.73
N ALA A 620 -71.79 -8.30 10.93
CA ALA A 620 -72.89 -9.10 10.40
C ALA A 620 -73.71 -9.77 11.51
N GLN A 621 -73.04 -10.26 12.57
CA GLN A 621 -73.70 -10.84 13.74
C GLN A 621 -74.53 -9.80 14.50
N LEU A 622 -74.02 -8.59 14.67
CA LEU A 622 -74.77 -7.49 15.26
C LEU A 622 -76.02 -7.16 14.44
N ARG A 623 -75.90 -7.09 13.11
CA ARG A 623 -77.05 -6.87 12.21
C ARG A 623 -78.09 -7.98 12.31
N LYS A 624 -77.66 -9.24 12.45
CA LYS A 624 -78.56 -10.38 12.64
C LYS A 624 -79.31 -10.26 13.96
N ASN A 625 -78.62 -9.97 15.05
CA ASN A 625 -79.24 -9.78 16.37
C ASN A 625 -80.28 -8.65 16.32
N ASN A 626 -79.96 -7.51 15.70
CA ASN A 626 -80.91 -6.42 15.53
C ASN A 626 -82.15 -6.81 14.68
N ALA A 627 -81.98 -7.67 13.67
CA ALA A 627 -83.09 -8.17 12.86
C ALA A 627 -83.96 -9.18 13.62
N ASP A 628 -83.34 -10.07 14.41
CA ASP A 628 -84.03 -11.00 15.31
C ASP A 628 -84.83 -10.23 16.38
N ASP A 629 -84.24 -9.18 16.97
CA ASP A 629 -84.91 -8.28 17.92
C ASP A 629 -86.09 -7.55 17.27
N ALA A 630 -85.96 -7.09 16.02
CA ALA A 630 -87.05 -6.45 15.28
C ALA A 630 -88.22 -7.41 15.01
N VAL A 631 -87.96 -8.69 14.72
CA VAL A 631 -89.00 -9.73 14.60
C VAL A 631 -89.68 -9.96 15.95
N ALA A 632 -88.92 -10.08 17.04
CA ALA A 632 -89.47 -10.27 18.39
C ALA A 632 -90.31 -9.06 18.87
N GLU A 633 -89.85 -7.83 18.58
CA GLU A 633 -90.58 -6.61 18.86
C GLU A 633 -91.88 -6.52 18.04
N TRP A 634 -91.86 -6.91 16.77
CA TRP A 634 -93.07 -6.96 15.92
C TRP A 634 -94.07 -8.01 16.40
N ASN A 635 -93.59 -9.15 16.90
CA ASN A 635 -94.46 -10.20 17.44
C ASN A 635 -95.20 -9.78 18.71
N THR A 636 -94.67 -8.81 19.46
CA THR A 636 -95.29 -8.30 20.69
C THR A 636 -96.00 -6.98 20.42
N LYS A 637 -95.25 -5.90 20.20
CA LYS A 637 -95.79 -4.55 19.98
C LYS A 637 -96.53 -4.42 18.67
N GLY A 638 -96.13 -5.14 17.63
CA GLY A 638 -96.84 -5.16 16.35
C GLY A 638 -98.22 -5.79 16.51
N ALA A 639 -98.34 -6.90 17.24
CA ALA A 639 -99.63 -7.52 17.55
C ALA A 639 -100.52 -6.59 18.40
N GLU A 640 -99.94 -5.89 19.40
CA GLU A 640 -100.65 -4.87 20.17
C GLU A 640 -101.14 -3.72 19.27
N LEU A 641 -100.28 -3.17 18.41
CA LEU A 641 -100.63 -2.09 17.49
C LEU A 641 -101.72 -2.52 16.50
N THR A 642 -101.64 -3.74 15.94
CA THR A 642 -102.65 -4.32 15.07
C THR A 642 -103.99 -4.44 15.81
N SER A 643 -103.99 -4.89 17.06
CA SER A 643 -105.22 -4.96 17.87
C SER A 643 -105.82 -3.57 18.15
N MET A 644 -104.97 -2.56 18.41
CA MET A 644 -105.41 -1.17 18.63
C MET A 644 -105.91 -0.51 17.34
N ASN A 645 -105.27 -0.78 16.20
CA ASN A 645 -105.71 -0.29 14.88
C ASN A 645 -107.03 -0.93 14.46
N ALA A 646 -107.22 -2.24 14.70
CA ALA A 646 -108.49 -2.91 14.50
C ALA A 646 -109.60 -2.25 15.33
N ALA A 647 -109.33 -1.98 16.61
CA ALA A 647 -110.28 -1.29 17.50
C ALA A 647 -110.57 0.18 17.07
N LEU A 648 -109.56 0.92 16.61
CA LEU A 648 -109.73 2.28 16.08
C LEU A 648 -110.52 2.31 14.76
N SER A 649 -110.25 1.35 13.87
CA SER A 649 -110.98 1.18 12.61
C SER A 649 -112.44 0.83 12.87
N TRP A 650 -112.71 -0.05 13.85
CA TRP A 650 -114.06 -0.36 14.33
C TRP A 650 -114.77 0.90 14.86
N ALA A 651 -114.14 1.64 15.77
CA ALA A 651 -114.72 2.83 16.40
C ALA A 651 -115.01 3.96 15.39
N GLY A 652 -114.17 4.14 14.36
CA GLY A 652 -114.38 5.14 13.30
C GLY A 652 -115.53 4.80 12.34
N ALA A 653 -115.84 3.51 12.17
CA ALA A 653 -116.91 3.03 11.27
C ALA A 653 -118.26 2.86 11.98
N ALA A 654 -118.27 2.57 13.30
CA ALA A 654 -119.47 2.42 14.12
C ALA A 654 -120.36 3.69 14.19
N ALA A 655 -119.87 4.84 13.75
CA ALA A 655 -120.61 6.10 13.76
C ALA A 655 -121.74 6.22 12.72
N ASN A 656 -121.88 5.28 11.77
CA ASN A 656 -123.00 5.23 10.80
C ASN A 656 -123.36 3.77 10.46
N ASP A 657 -124.12 3.12 11.34
CA ASP A 657 -124.55 1.73 11.21
C ASP A 657 -125.63 1.54 10.13
N GLN A 658 -125.20 1.45 8.87
CA GLN A 658 -126.05 1.19 7.71
C GLN A 658 -125.99 -0.29 7.31
N LYS A 659 -127.08 -0.81 6.73
CA LYS A 659 -127.06 -2.14 6.09
C LYS A 659 -126.32 -2.06 4.75
N ILE A 660 -125.38 -2.97 4.55
CA ILE A 660 -124.60 -3.07 3.31
C ILE A 660 -124.63 -4.50 2.77
N ARG A 661 -124.51 -4.62 1.44
CA ARG A 661 -124.26 -5.88 0.74
C ARG A 661 -123.02 -5.68 -0.12
N TYR A 662 -121.95 -6.41 0.18
CA TYR A 662 -120.67 -6.33 -0.54
C TYR A 662 -120.28 -7.74 -0.99
N THR A 663 -120.07 -7.91 -2.30
CA THR A 663 -119.80 -9.21 -2.91
C THR A 663 -118.39 -9.25 -3.48
N GLY A 664 -117.69 -10.38 -3.32
CA GLY A 664 -116.36 -10.57 -3.91
C GLY A 664 -115.17 -10.18 -3.03
N VAL A 665 -115.33 -10.11 -1.70
CA VAL A 665 -114.18 -9.98 -0.79
C VAL A 665 -113.41 -11.30 -0.80
N GLN A 666 -112.09 -11.23 -0.91
CA GLN A 666 -111.23 -12.42 -0.93
C GLN A 666 -110.27 -12.42 0.26
N TYR A 667 -110.28 -13.51 1.01
CA TYR A 667 -109.29 -13.86 2.02
C TYR A 667 -109.24 -15.40 2.12
N ASP A 668 -108.15 -15.97 2.65
CA ASP A 668 -107.94 -17.43 2.79
C ASP A 668 -108.05 -18.25 1.50
N GLY A 669 -107.97 -17.58 0.34
CA GLY A 669 -108.08 -18.22 -0.98
C GLY A 669 -109.52 -18.46 -1.46
N GLU A 670 -110.53 -18.02 -0.70
CA GLU A 670 -111.94 -18.17 -1.05
C GLU A 670 -112.63 -16.80 -1.21
N SER A 671 -113.74 -16.76 -1.97
CA SER A 671 -114.54 -15.55 -2.13
C SER A 671 -115.71 -15.57 -1.16
N HIS A 672 -115.76 -14.56 -0.31
CA HIS A 672 -116.80 -14.37 0.68
C HIS A 672 -117.73 -13.23 0.27
N ASN A 673 -119.04 -13.49 0.29
CA ASN A 673 -120.08 -12.49 0.09
C ASN A 673 -120.65 -12.11 1.46
N TYR A 674 -120.72 -10.82 1.74
CA TYR A 674 -121.19 -10.31 3.03
C TYR A 674 -122.52 -9.57 2.90
N GLU A 675 -123.46 -9.89 3.79
CA GLU A 675 -124.77 -9.26 3.85
C GLU A 675 -125.15 -9.07 5.32
N GLY A 676 -125.07 -7.82 5.80
CA GLY A 676 -125.16 -7.48 7.21
C GLY A 676 -125.06 -5.97 7.43
N THR A 677 -124.59 -5.56 8.61
CA THR A 677 -124.29 -4.15 8.89
C THR A 677 -122.85 -3.76 8.54
N VAL A 678 -122.57 -2.46 8.42
CA VAL A 678 -121.20 -1.94 8.25
C VAL A 678 -120.32 -2.40 9.42
N GLU A 679 -120.83 -2.41 10.65
CA GLU A 679 -120.14 -2.90 11.85
C GLU A 679 -119.68 -4.36 11.69
N GLU A 680 -120.60 -5.27 11.40
CA GLU A 680 -120.30 -6.70 11.27
C GLU A 680 -119.33 -7.00 10.10
N PHE A 681 -119.38 -6.20 9.02
CA PHE A 681 -118.41 -6.29 7.92
C PHE A 681 -117.00 -5.88 8.36
N PHE A 682 -116.86 -4.83 9.17
CA PHE A 682 -115.55 -4.40 9.68
C PHE A 682 -115.01 -5.34 10.75
N ASP A 683 -115.85 -5.95 11.59
CA ASP A 683 -115.44 -6.98 12.56
C ASP A 683 -114.79 -8.16 11.87
N THR A 684 -115.34 -8.59 10.73
CA THR A 684 -114.84 -9.77 10.02
C THR A 684 -113.73 -9.44 9.02
N VAL A 685 -113.93 -8.43 8.18
CA VAL A 685 -112.99 -8.09 7.09
C VAL A 685 -111.91 -7.10 7.54
N GLY A 686 -112.24 -6.17 8.44
CA GLY A 686 -111.29 -5.19 8.99
C GLY A 686 -110.24 -5.84 9.89
N GLU A 687 -110.66 -6.67 10.85
CA GLU A 687 -109.73 -7.47 11.67
C GLU A 687 -108.86 -8.39 10.80
N ARG A 688 -109.46 -9.03 9.79
CA ARG A 688 -108.72 -9.91 8.89
C ARG A 688 -107.66 -9.16 8.07
N ARG A 689 -107.98 -7.96 7.57
CA ARG A 689 -107.03 -7.11 6.85
C ARG A 689 -105.86 -6.71 7.74
N GLU A 690 -106.14 -6.20 8.94
CA GLU A 690 -105.10 -5.76 9.88
C GLU A 690 -104.19 -6.94 10.30
N TRP A 691 -104.76 -8.14 10.49
CA TRP A 691 -103.98 -9.36 10.74
C TRP A 691 -103.11 -9.76 9.55
N LEU A 692 -103.63 -9.66 8.32
CA LEU A 692 -102.91 -10.00 7.10
C LEU A 692 -101.78 -9.00 6.81
N ASP A 693 -101.99 -7.71 7.11
CA ASP A 693 -100.96 -6.67 7.06
C ASP A 693 -99.85 -6.93 8.12
N TRP A 694 -100.22 -7.34 9.33
CA TRP A 694 -99.27 -7.77 10.36
C TRP A 694 -98.43 -8.97 9.91
N GLU A 695 -99.07 -9.99 9.34
CA GLU A 695 -98.41 -11.20 8.84
C GLU A 695 -97.52 -10.93 7.64
N LEU A 696 -97.95 -10.09 6.68
CA LEU A 696 -97.13 -9.65 5.56
C LEU A 696 -95.87 -8.92 6.05
N GLN A 697 -96.00 -8.05 7.05
CA GLN A 697 -94.88 -7.33 7.61
C GLN A 697 -93.94 -8.25 8.41
N ARG A 698 -94.49 -9.18 9.20
CA ARG A 698 -93.71 -10.23 9.89
C ARG A 698 -92.91 -11.05 8.88
N ASN A 699 -93.56 -11.54 7.82
CA ASN A 699 -92.90 -12.32 6.77
C ASN A 699 -91.81 -11.52 6.02
N ARG A 700 -91.94 -10.19 5.88
CA ARG A 700 -90.87 -9.33 5.34
C ARG A 700 -89.67 -9.27 6.30
N LEU A 701 -89.92 -9.05 7.58
CA LEU A 701 -88.87 -9.01 8.60
C LEU A 701 -88.17 -10.37 8.76
N GLU A 702 -88.91 -11.47 8.71
CA GLU A 702 -88.35 -12.83 8.73
C GLU A 702 -87.47 -13.13 7.51
N ARG A 703 -87.90 -12.72 6.30
CA ARG A 703 -87.05 -12.83 5.10
C ARG A 703 -85.79 -11.98 5.23
N GLN A 704 -85.89 -10.77 5.75
CA GLN A 704 -84.74 -9.89 5.99
C GLN A 704 -83.79 -10.49 7.05
N ALA A 705 -84.32 -11.10 8.11
CA ALA A 705 -83.52 -11.82 9.10
C ALA A 705 -82.82 -13.05 8.48
N ALA A 706 -83.50 -13.79 7.60
CA ALA A 706 -82.92 -14.91 6.86
C ALA A 706 -81.81 -14.47 5.88
N GLU A 707 -81.98 -13.35 5.19
CA GLU A 707 -80.95 -12.76 4.32
C GLU A 707 -79.70 -12.36 5.11
N VAL A 708 -79.87 -11.66 6.23
CA VAL A 708 -78.75 -11.27 7.10
C VAL A 708 -78.09 -12.48 7.77
N ALA A 709 -78.85 -13.53 8.10
CA ALA A 709 -78.29 -14.79 8.59
C ALA A 709 -77.42 -15.49 7.53
N ALA A 710 -77.79 -15.42 6.25
CA ALA A 710 -76.94 -15.91 5.16
C ALA A 710 -75.67 -15.05 4.99
N GLU A 711 -75.73 -13.73 5.22
CA GLU A 711 -74.54 -12.85 5.24
C GLU A 711 -73.53 -13.26 6.33
N VAL A 712 -73.99 -13.70 7.51
CA VAL A 712 -73.11 -14.22 8.57
C VAL A 712 -72.35 -15.47 8.09
N GLY A 713 -73.03 -16.41 7.44
CA GLY A 713 -72.39 -17.60 6.87
C GLY A 713 -71.34 -17.27 5.80
N LEU A 714 -71.57 -16.24 4.98
CA LEU A 714 -70.59 -15.73 4.02
C LEU A 714 -69.39 -15.06 4.71
N ALA A 715 -69.63 -14.30 5.79
CA ALA A 715 -68.57 -13.67 6.57
C ALA A 715 -67.68 -14.71 7.29
N ASP A 716 -68.28 -15.79 7.81
CA ASP A 716 -67.55 -16.92 8.41
C ASP A 716 -66.59 -17.58 7.40
N VAL A 717 -67.07 -17.85 6.18
CA VAL A 717 -66.22 -18.41 5.11
C VAL A 717 -65.09 -17.46 4.74
N ARG A 718 -65.34 -16.14 4.72
CA ARG A 718 -64.29 -15.14 4.46
C ARG A 718 -63.22 -15.12 5.55
N GLU A 719 -63.60 -15.21 6.83
CA GLU A 719 -62.63 -15.32 7.93
C GLU A 719 -61.79 -16.60 7.80
N GLN A 720 -62.41 -17.74 7.49
CA GLN A 720 -61.68 -19.01 7.27
C GLN A 720 -60.71 -18.92 6.08
N GLN A 721 -61.12 -18.29 4.97
CA GLN A 721 -60.24 -18.06 3.81
C GLN A 721 -59.05 -17.17 4.17
N ALA A 722 -59.26 -16.11 4.96
CA ALA A 722 -58.19 -15.25 5.45
C ALA A 722 -57.23 -16.02 6.38
N GLN A 723 -57.75 -16.89 7.24
CA GLN A 723 -56.93 -17.75 8.10
C GLN A 723 -56.06 -18.74 7.30
N VAL A 724 -56.61 -19.35 6.24
CA VAL A 724 -55.83 -20.21 5.33
C VAL A 724 -54.73 -19.41 4.62
N ARG A 725 -55.02 -18.19 4.16
CA ARG A 725 -54.00 -17.30 3.58
C ARG A 725 -52.87 -17.02 4.56
N LEU A 726 -53.19 -16.73 5.83
CA LEU A 726 -52.19 -16.52 6.87
C LEU A 726 -51.30 -17.76 7.06
N GLN A 727 -51.88 -18.97 7.09
CA GLN A 727 -51.11 -20.21 7.18
C GLN A 727 -50.18 -20.44 5.98
N VAL A 728 -50.65 -20.16 4.76
CA VAL A 728 -49.82 -20.21 3.54
C VAL A 728 -48.67 -19.21 3.63
N GLN A 729 -48.91 -17.98 4.10
CA GLN A 729 -47.84 -17.00 4.28
C GLN A 729 -46.85 -17.42 5.37
N ALA A 730 -47.29 -18.06 6.46
CA ALA A 730 -46.39 -18.61 7.47
C ALA A 730 -45.47 -19.70 6.90
N LEU A 731 -45.99 -20.57 6.04
CA LEU A 731 -45.18 -21.59 5.34
C LEU A 731 -44.20 -20.94 4.35
N ASN A 732 -44.60 -19.88 3.64
CA ASN A 732 -43.69 -19.13 2.75
C ASN A 732 -42.53 -18.51 3.52
N VAL A 733 -42.79 -17.92 4.70
CA VAL A 733 -41.74 -17.41 5.60
C VAL A 733 -40.78 -18.53 6.00
N GLN A 734 -41.29 -19.69 6.42
CA GLN A 734 -40.45 -20.83 6.81
C GLN A 734 -39.60 -21.36 5.64
N MET A 735 -40.18 -21.47 4.45
CA MET A 735 -39.46 -21.85 3.22
C MET A 735 -38.34 -20.85 2.90
N GLN A 736 -38.62 -19.55 3.05
CA GLN A 736 -37.65 -18.51 2.78
C GLN A 736 -36.54 -18.47 3.85
N GLN A 737 -36.84 -18.81 5.12
CA GLN A 737 -35.83 -18.99 6.16
C GLN A 737 -34.87 -20.14 5.82
N LEU A 738 -35.38 -21.28 5.37
CA LEU A 738 -34.55 -22.41 4.92
C LEU A 738 -33.64 -22.03 3.75
N ARG A 739 -34.11 -21.18 2.83
CA ARG A 739 -33.28 -20.66 1.73
C ARG A 739 -32.15 -19.76 2.22
N VAL A 740 -32.41 -18.92 3.23
CA VAL A 740 -31.36 -18.11 3.87
C VAL A 740 -30.33 -19.02 4.52
N GLN A 741 -30.76 -20.00 5.33
CA GLN A 741 -29.86 -20.95 5.99
C GLN A 741 -29.00 -21.73 4.98
N ALA A 742 -29.61 -22.29 3.94
CA ALA A 742 -28.88 -23.01 2.89
C ALA A 742 -27.87 -22.11 2.16
N ALA A 743 -28.22 -20.85 1.87
CA ALA A 743 -27.30 -19.90 1.26
C ALA A 743 -26.13 -19.55 2.19
N GLU A 744 -26.40 -19.39 3.49
CA GLU A 744 -25.37 -19.14 4.51
C GLU A 744 -24.44 -20.34 4.69
N GLU A 745 -24.95 -21.57 4.70
CA GLU A 745 -24.14 -22.80 4.77
C GLU A 745 -23.19 -22.94 3.57
N VAL A 746 -23.66 -22.63 2.36
CA VAL A 746 -22.82 -22.67 1.14
C VAL A 746 -21.72 -21.61 1.19
N LEU A 747 -22.05 -20.39 1.63
CA LEU A 747 -21.06 -19.34 1.84
C LEU A 747 -20.03 -19.74 2.90
N GLU A 748 -20.49 -20.28 4.04
CA GLU A 748 -19.62 -20.71 5.13
C GLU A 748 -18.67 -21.83 4.68
N TYR A 749 -19.15 -22.79 3.89
CA TYR A 749 -18.29 -23.82 3.31
C TYR A 749 -17.23 -23.23 2.37
N ALA A 750 -17.60 -22.29 1.51
CA ALA A 750 -16.67 -21.61 0.60
C ALA A 750 -15.58 -20.82 1.35
N GLU A 751 -15.94 -20.23 2.50
CA GLU A 751 -15.02 -19.49 3.37
C GLU A 751 -14.13 -20.37 4.26
N GLN A 752 -14.53 -21.60 4.57
CA GLN A 752 -13.83 -22.47 5.54
C GLN A 752 -13.03 -23.60 4.93
N ARG A 753 -13.26 -23.94 3.66
CA ARG A 753 -12.48 -24.98 2.98
C ARG A 753 -11.00 -24.59 2.92
N MET A 754 -10.13 -25.60 2.84
CA MET A 754 -8.68 -25.41 2.84
C MET A 754 -8.19 -24.43 1.76
N PHE A 755 -8.71 -24.53 0.54
CA PHE A 755 -8.39 -23.63 -0.58
C PHE A 755 -9.44 -22.53 -0.71
N ASP A 756 -9.47 -21.65 0.28
CA ASP A 756 -10.27 -20.43 0.26
C ASP A 756 -9.60 -19.32 -0.59
N GLU A 757 -10.33 -18.23 -0.80
CA GLU A 757 -9.85 -17.04 -1.51
C GLU A 757 -8.52 -16.52 -0.93
N ASP A 758 -8.44 -16.42 0.39
CA ASP A 758 -7.29 -15.82 1.09
C ASP A 758 -6.01 -16.65 0.91
N LEU A 759 -6.08 -17.98 1.02
CA LEU A 759 -4.92 -18.84 0.78
C LEU A 759 -4.41 -18.70 -0.65
N TRP A 760 -5.30 -18.64 -1.65
CA TRP A 760 -4.88 -18.44 -3.04
C TRP A 760 -4.15 -17.11 -3.24
N PHE A 761 -4.65 -16.01 -2.66
CA PHE A 761 -3.94 -14.74 -2.69
C PHE A 761 -2.59 -14.78 -1.96
N GLN A 762 -2.50 -15.48 -0.83
CA GLN A 762 -1.24 -15.64 -0.10
C GLN A 762 -0.22 -16.45 -0.90
N LEU A 763 -0.62 -17.57 -1.49
CA LEU A 763 0.24 -18.39 -2.34
C LEU A 763 0.71 -17.60 -3.58
N ALA A 764 -0.21 -16.85 -4.21
CA ALA A 764 0.14 -15.96 -5.32
C ALA A 764 1.17 -14.90 -4.87
N ALA A 765 0.98 -14.27 -3.71
CA ALA A 765 1.93 -13.29 -3.19
C ALA A 765 3.34 -13.88 -2.96
N GLN A 766 3.43 -15.08 -2.40
CA GLN A 766 4.71 -15.79 -2.21
C GLN A 766 5.38 -16.12 -3.55
N LEU A 767 4.61 -16.60 -4.53
CA LEU A 767 5.12 -16.88 -5.88
C LEU A 767 5.59 -15.62 -6.61
N GLN A 768 4.92 -14.48 -6.43
CA GLN A 768 5.36 -13.21 -7.00
C GLN A 768 6.71 -12.77 -6.40
N ASP A 769 6.89 -12.94 -5.09
CA ASP A 769 8.15 -12.59 -4.42
C ASP A 769 9.28 -13.55 -4.83
N LEU A 770 8.97 -14.84 -5.01
CA LEU A 770 9.90 -15.84 -5.54
C LEU A 770 10.30 -15.54 -7.00
N ALA A 771 9.33 -15.18 -7.85
CA ALA A 771 9.59 -14.79 -9.23
C ALA A 771 10.53 -13.57 -9.31
N ARG A 772 10.31 -12.56 -8.45
CA ARG A 772 11.21 -11.40 -8.34
C ARG A 772 12.60 -11.78 -7.87
N HIS A 773 12.72 -12.71 -6.92
CA HIS A 773 14.02 -13.20 -6.46
C HIS A 773 14.81 -13.88 -7.58
N TYR A 774 14.18 -14.79 -8.33
CA TYR A 774 14.81 -15.41 -9.49
C TYR A 774 15.17 -14.38 -10.57
N LEU A 775 14.29 -13.40 -10.80
CA LEU A 775 14.57 -12.32 -11.75
C LEU A 775 15.80 -11.51 -11.33
N ASP A 776 15.92 -11.09 -10.07
CA ASP A 776 17.10 -10.36 -9.58
C ASP A 776 18.39 -11.19 -9.71
N ALA A 777 18.33 -12.50 -9.43
CA ALA A 777 19.45 -13.41 -9.64
C ALA A 777 19.81 -13.55 -11.12
N ALA A 778 18.80 -13.63 -12.00
CA ALA A 778 18.99 -13.70 -13.44
C ALA A 778 19.60 -12.42 -14.00
N ILE A 779 19.16 -11.24 -13.53
CA ILE A 779 19.74 -9.94 -13.89
C ILE A 779 21.21 -9.89 -13.49
N TYR A 780 21.56 -10.34 -12.28
CA TYR A 780 22.95 -10.42 -11.85
C TYR A 780 23.79 -11.31 -12.78
N ALA A 781 23.34 -12.53 -13.03
CA ALA A 781 24.04 -13.46 -13.92
C ALA A 781 24.17 -12.90 -15.35
N ALA A 782 23.14 -12.23 -15.87
CA ALA A 782 23.14 -11.61 -17.20
C ALA A 782 24.09 -10.40 -17.29
N GLN A 783 24.20 -9.60 -16.22
CA GLN A 783 25.16 -8.49 -16.16
C GLN A 783 26.60 -9.00 -16.14
N VAL A 784 26.87 -10.05 -15.36
CA VAL A 784 28.20 -10.70 -15.34
C VAL A 784 28.49 -11.39 -16.69
N MET A 785 27.48 -12.00 -17.33
CA MET A 785 27.56 -12.54 -18.69
C MET A 785 27.94 -11.46 -19.70
N GLU A 786 27.31 -10.28 -19.65
CA GLU A 786 27.61 -9.16 -20.54
C GLU A 786 29.06 -8.67 -20.38
N LEU A 787 29.55 -8.57 -19.15
CA LEU A 787 30.94 -8.22 -18.87
C LEU A 787 31.92 -9.31 -19.37
N ALA A 788 31.57 -10.58 -19.23
CA ALA A 788 32.37 -11.68 -19.78
C ALA A 788 32.40 -11.66 -21.31
N TYR A 789 31.31 -11.23 -21.96
CA TYR A 789 31.24 -11.06 -23.40
C TYR A 789 32.18 -9.93 -23.89
N ASP A 790 32.18 -8.77 -23.24
CA ASP A 790 33.16 -7.71 -23.55
C ASP A 790 34.60 -8.17 -23.29
N LEU A 791 34.84 -8.97 -22.24
CA LEU A 791 36.17 -9.50 -21.95
C LEU A 791 36.69 -10.47 -23.02
N GLU A 792 35.85 -11.42 -23.47
CA GLU A 792 36.24 -12.48 -24.41
C GLU A 792 36.28 -12.03 -25.88
N PHE A 793 35.47 -11.04 -26.25
CA PHE A 793 35.26 -10.62 -27.65
C PHE A 793 35.60 -9.15 -27.94
N ASP A 794 35.88 -8.34 -26.90
CA ASP A 794 36.11 -6.88 -26.95
C ASP A 794 34.95 -6.09 -27.60
N ARG A 795 33.73 -6.61 -27.48
CA ARG A 795 32.49 -6.03 -27.98
C ARG A 795 31.57 -5.68 -26.83
N GLN A 796 31.26 -4.40 -26.70
CA GLN A 796 30.35 -3.88 -25.68
C GLN A 796 28.96 -3.62 -26.29
N LEU A 797 27.97 -4.42 -25.92
CA LEU A 797 26.61 -4.31 -26.48
C LEU A 797 25.66 -3.45 -25.63
N ASN A 798 25.91 -3.33 -24.31
CA ASN A 798 25.11 -2.58 -23.33
C ASN A 798 23.61 -2.89 -23.45
N ARG A 799 23.24 -4.18 -23.45
CA ARG A 799 21.86 -4.64 -23.69
C ARG A 799 21.11 -4.99 -22.41
N ILE A 800 21.79 -5.50 -21.39
CA ILE A 800 21.13 -5.94 -20.17
C ILE A 800 20.85 -4.71 -19.29
N ARG A 801 19.59 -4.53 -18.91
CA ARG A 801 19.15 -3.47 -17.98
C ARG A 801 19.05 -3.99 -16.54
N LEU A 802 18.90 -3.08 -15.57
CA LEU A 802 18.74 -3.44 -14.15
C LEU A 802 17.31 -3.26 -13.65
N ASP A 803 16.40 -2.78 -14.51
CA ASP A 803 15.03 -2.38 -14.21
C ASP A 803 13.96 -3.34 -14.78
N TYR A 804 14.35 -4.55 -15.20
CA TYR A 804 13.39 -5.58 -15.58
C TYR A 804 12.40 -5.84 -14.43
N GLY A 805 11.10 -5.84 -14.74
CA GLY A 805 10.02 -5.96 -13.76
C GLY A 805 9.59 -4.65 -13.06
N LEU A 806 10.28 -3.51 -13.27
CA LEU A 806 9.92 -2.20 -12.68
C LEU A 806 9.17 -1.24 -13.63
N GLY A 807 9.07 -1.57 -14.92
CA GLY A 807 8.48 -0.70 -15.96
C GLY A 807 7.48 -1.39 -16.89
N GLY A 808 7.29 -2.71 -16.77
CA GLY A 808 6.30 -3.46 -17.53
C GLY A 808 4.87 -3.27 -16.99
N PRO A 809 3.82 -3.60 -17.78
CA PRO A 809 2.45 -3.63 -17.30
C PRO A 809 2.34 -4.48 -16.02
N ALA A 810 1.89 -3.88 -14.91
CA ALA A 810 1.81 -4.51 -13.59
C ALA A 810 3.11 -5.15 -13.04
N GLY A 811 4.28 -4.79 -13.60
CA GLY A 811 5.57 -5.37 -13.21
C GLY A 811 5.78 -6.82 -13.69
N LEU A 812 5.04 -7.26 -14.70
CA LEU A 812 5.15 -8.59 -15.33
C LEU A 812 6.08 -8.57 -16.55
N LEU A 813 6.36 -9.76 -17.09
CA LEU A 813 7.19 -10.02 -18.27
C LEU A 813 8.67 -9.66 -18.10
N GLY A 814 9.13 -9.48 -16.85
CA GLY A 814 10.51 -9.14 -16.57
C GLY A 814 11.49 -10.20 -17.06
N GLY A 815 11.15 -11.48 -16.83
CA GLY A 815 11.96 -12.62 -17.23
C GLY A 815 12.04 -12.78 -18.75
N GLU A 816 10.91 -12.66 -19.47
CA GLU A 816 10.86 -12.75 -20.93
C GLU A 816 11.66 -11.64 -21.60
N MET A 817 11.54 -10.40 -21.11
CA MET A 817 12.30 -9.27 -21.64
C MET A 817 13.81 -9.46 -21.41
N LEU A 818 14.22 -9.94 -20.23
CA LEU A 818 15.61 -10.26 -19.95
C LEU A 818 16.11 -11.38 -20.87
N LYS A 819 15.35 -12.47 -21.01
CA LYS A 819 15.72 -13.61 -21.86
C LYS A 819 15.88 -13.19 -23.32
N ARG A 820 15.00 -12.34 -23.85
CA ARG A 820 15.14 -11.75 -25.19
C ARG A 820 16.46 -11.01 -25.33
N ASP A 821 16.81 -10.18 -24.35
CA ASP A 821 18.04 -9.38 -24.38
C ASP A 821 19.29 -10.29 -24.22
N ILE A 822 19.23 -11.38 -23.44
CA ILE A 822 20.28 -12.42 -23.39
C ILE A 822 20.49 -13.10 -24.75
N VAL A 823 19.40 -13.47 -25.44
CA VAL A 823 19.48 -14.12 -26.76
C VAL A 823 20.13 -13.20 -27.81
N SER A 824 20.02 -11.89 -27.66
CA SER A 824 20.67 -10.94 -28.59
C SER A 824 22.20 -11.08 -28.63
N PHE A 825 22.84 -11.53 -27.54
CA PHE A 825 24.28 -11.84 -27.52
C PHE A 825 24.61 -13.07 -28.36
N THR A 826 23.73 -14.07 -28.39
CA THR A 826 23.88 -15.22 -29.29
C THR A 826 23.80 -14.78 -30.74
N SER A 827 22.86 -13.90 -31.08
CA SER A 827 22.75 -13.36 -32.42
C SER A 827 23.99 -12.56 -32.82
N ASP A 828 24.50 -11.67 -31.95
CA ASP A 828 25.74 -10.92 -32.21
C ASP A 828 26.94 -11.86 -32.40
N TYR A 829 27.03 -12.91 -31.58
CA TYR A 829 28.08 -13.92 -31.71
C TYR A 829 28.00 -14.67 -33.04
N LEU A 830 26.80 -15.07 -33.48
CA LEU A 830 26.62 -15.76 -34.77
C LEU A 830 26.98 -14.87 -35.97
N GLU A 831 26.69 -13.57 -35.90
CA GLU A 831 26.98 -12.61 -36.97
C GLU A 831 28.46 -12.21 -37.05
N HIS A 832 29.16 -12.17 -35.91
CA HIS A 832 30.49 -11.59 -35.80
C HIS A 832 31.60 -12.54 -35.35
N ALA A 833 31.31 -13.81 -35.11
CA ALA A 833 32.32 -14.81 -34.80
C ALA A 833 33.37 -14.88 -35.91
N GLN A 834 34.65 -14.79 -35.52
CA GLN A 834 35.80 -14.88 -36.41
C GLN A 834 36.72 -16.01 -35.98
N LYS A 835 37.44 -16.59 -36.95
CA LYS A 835 38.47 -17.59 -36.69
C LYS A 835 39.68 -16.88 -36.08
N LYS A 836 40.05 -17.27 -34.85
CA LYS A 836 41.22 -16.75 -34.14
C LYS A 836 42.50 -17.44 -34.64
N ASN A 837 43.61 -16.71 -34.70
CA ASN A 837 44.93 -17.25 -35.01
C ASN A 837 45.69 -17.58 -33.73
N PRO A 838 46.02 -18.85 -33.46
CA PRO A 838 46.81 -19.23 -32.30
C PRO A 838 48.28 -18.90 -32.52
N VAL A 839 48.90 -18.24 -31.56
CA VAL A 839 50.31 -17.83 -31.59
C VAL A 839 51.03 -18.34 -30.34
N ARG A 840 52.22 -18.90 -30.54
CA ARG A 840 53.16 -19.28 -29.48
C ARG A 840 54.39 -18.39 -29.57
N LEU A 841 54.67 -17.64 -28.51
CA LEU A 841 55.86 -16.81 -28.40
C LEU A 841 56.72 -17.27 -27.23
N VAL A 842 58.03 -17.39 -27.46
CA VAL A 842 59.01 -17.73 -26.42
C VAL A 842 59.90 -16.52 -26.19
N LEU A 843 59.93 -16.02 -24.96
CA LEU A 843 60.78 -14.91 -24.53
C LEU A 843 61.87 -15.44 -23.60
N SER A 844 63.14 -15.16 -23.92
CA SER A 844 64.25 -15.36 -22.98
C SER A 844 64.25 -14.21 -21.97
N LEU A 845 64.07 -14.51 -20.69
CA LEU A 845 64.10 -13.47 -19.66
C LEU A 845 65.52 -12.94 -19.45
N ARG A 846 66.56 -13.73 -19.71
CA ARG A 846 67.95 -13.26 -19.72
C ARG A 846 68.21 -12.25 -20.85
N GLU A 847 67.71 -12.50 -22.05
CA GLU A 847 67.95 -11.62 -23.20
C GLU A 847 67.07 -10.37 -23.20
N GLU A 848 65.80 -10.49 -22.81
CA GLU A 848 64.85 -9.38 -22.81
C GLU A 848 65.01 -8.50 -21.55
N PHE A 849 65.39 -9.09 -20.39
CA PHE A 849 65.52 -8.38 -19.11
C PHE A 849 66.85 -8.69 -18.38
N PRO A 850 68.02 -8.42 -18.99
CA PRO A 850 69.33 -8.85 -18.49
C PRO A 850 69.71 -8.28 -17.11
N SER A 851 69.40 -7.00 -16.86
CA SER A 851 69.68 -6.36 -15.56
C SER A 851 68.79 -6.91 -14.44
N GLY A 852 67.51 -7.17 -14.75
CA GLY A 852 66.59 -7.86 -13.86
C GLY A 852 67.06 -9.28 -13.57
N PHE A 853 67.49 -10.01 -14.60
CA PHE A 853 67.96 -11.39 -14.49
C PHE A 853 69.22 -11.50 -13.60
N ALA A 854 70.19 -10.59 -13.74
CA ALA A 854 71.38 -10.57 -12.88
C ALA A 854 71.05 -10.30 -11.40
N THR A 855 70.01 -9.51 -11.14
CA THR A 855 69.47 -9.31 -9.78
C THR A 855 68.76 -10.56 -9.29
N PHE A 856 67.96 -11.19 -10.14
CA PHE A 856 67.25 -12.42 -9.84
C PHE A 856 68.18 -13.57 -9.45
N LEU A 857 69.34 -13.71 -10.09
CA LEU A 857 70.33 -14.72 -9.68
C LEU A 857 70.78 -14.53 -8.22
N GLN A 858 70.75 -13.31 -7.69
CA GLN A 858 71.14 -12.97 -6.32
C GLN A 858 69.96 -13.01 -5.32
N THR A 859 68.75 -12.66 -5.76
CA THR A 859 67.60 -12.48 -4.87
C THR A 859 66.54 -13.58 -4.99
N GLY A 860 66.47 -14.26 -6.14
CA GLY A 860 65.39 -15.15 -6.53
C GLY A 860 64.12 -14.43 -7.03
N ILE A 861 64.14 -13.10 -7.19
CA ILE A 861 62.97 -12.30 -7.61
C ILE A 861 63.28 -11.53 -8.90
N LEU A 862 62.41 -11.68 -9.90
CA LEU A 862 62.51 -11.05 -11.22
C LEU A 862 61.20 -10.30 -11.55
N PRO A 863 61.13 -8.99 -11.31
CA PRO A 863 60.08 -8.16 -11.88
C PRO A 863 60.38 -7.89 -13.36
N PHE A 864 59.39 -8.05 -14.23
CA PHE A 864 59.52 -7.75 -15.66
C PHE A 864 58.18 -7.32 -16.26
N ARG A 865 58.21 -6.62 -17.38
CA ARG A 865 57.01 -6.14 -18.08
C ARG A 865 57.04 -6.56 -19.53
N THR A 866 55.96 -7.15 -20.01
CA THR A 866 55.78 -7.39 -21.43
C THR A 866 55.22 -6.12 -22.07
N ASP A 867 55.99 -5.38 -22.86
CA ASP A 867 55.46 -4.20 -23.56
C ASP A 867 54.89 -4.55 -24.93
N LEU A 868 53.90 -3.78 -25.41
CA LEU A 868 53.26 -4.02 -26.72
C LEU A 868 54.28 -4.08 -27.88
N GLU A 869 55.37 -3.32 -27.78
CA GLU A 869 56.45 -3.30 -28.77
C GLU A 869 57.06 -4.70 -29.02
N LEU A 870 57.17 -5.54 -27.99
CA LEU A 870 57.70 -6.91 -28.11
C LEU A 870 56.87 -7.78 -29.05
N PHE A 871 55.56 -7.54 -29.11
CA PHE A 871 54.61 -8.30 -29.90
C PHE A 871 54.39 -7.65 -31.26
N ASP A 872 54.23 -6.32 -31.27
CA ASP A 872 54.02 -5.52 -32.46
C ASP A 872 55.12 -5.79 -33.49
N ARG A 873 56.39 -5.66 -33.09
CA ARG A 873 57.53 -5.87 -34.00
C ARG A 873 57.55 -7.26 -34.65
N ARG A 874 57.10 -8.29 -33.93
CA ARG A 874 57.08 -9.68 -34.41
C ARG A 874 55.84 -9.97 -35.27
N TYR A 875 54.69 -9.41 -34.88
CA TYR A 875 53.38 -9.69 -35.47
C TYR A 875 52.59 -8.39 -35.71
N PRO A 876 53.06 -7.52 -36.63
CA PRO A 876 52.40 -6.23 -36.88
C PRO A 876 50.97 -6.46 -37.38
N GLY A 877 50.01 -5.72 -36.82
CA GLY A 877 48.59 -5.81 -37.19
C GLY A 877 47.79 -6.86 -36.44
N THR A 878 48.40 -7.66 -35.58
CA THR A 878 47.63 -8.56 -34.72
C THR A 878 46.88 -7.77 -33.64
N VAL A 879 45.57 -7.98 -33.52
CA VAL A 879 44.65 -7.29 -32.61
C VAL A 879 43.92 -8.29 -31.73
N ARG A 880 43.28 -7.81 -30.64
CA ARG A 880 42.55 -8.63 -29.65
C ARG A 880 43.41 -9.79 -29.15
N ARG A 881 44.66 -9.47 -28.80
CA ARG A 881 45.65 -10.45 -28.37
C ARG A 881 45.35 -10.88 -26.94
N LYS A 882 44.66 -12.01 -26.78
CA LYS A 882 44.24 -12.52 -25.49
C LYS A 882 45.08 -13.72 -25.08
N LEU A 883 45.65 -13.67 -23.88
CA LEU A 883 46.36 -14.81 -23.31
C LEU A 883 45.44 -16.03 -23.24
N LYS A 884 45.98 -17.18 -23.66
CA LYS A 884 45.36 -18.49 -23.46
C LYS A 884 46.07 -19.29 -22.39
N LYS A 885 47.39 -19.19 -22.34
CA LYS A 885 48.21 -19.89 -21.36
C LYS A 885 49.60 -19.27 -21.26
N VAL A 886 50.21 -19.37 -20.09
CA VAL A 886 51.62 -19.04 -19.87
C VAL A 886 52.34 -20.26 -19.31
N GLU A 887 53.56 -20.52 -19.78
CA GLU A 887 54.44 -21.56 -19.27
C GLU A 887 55.84 -20.97 -18.99
N LEU A 888 56.49 -21.48 -17.96
CA LEU A 888 57.87 -21.15 -17.64
C LEU A 888 58.75 -22.37 -17.83
N PHE A 889 59.90 -22.19 -18.47
CA PHE A 889 60.90 -23.22 -18.61
C PHE A 889 62.24 -22.71 -18.08
N VAL A 890 62.71 -23.29 -16.97
CA VAL A 890 64.00 -22.94 -16.36
C VAL A 890 65.07 -23.82 -17.00
N GLU A 891 66.04 -23.19 -17.65
CA GLU A 891 67.17 -23.84 -18.30
C GLU A 891 68.39 -23.75 -17.40
N GLY A 892 68.97 -24.89 -17.00
CA GLY A 892 70.10 -24.95 -16.07
C GLY A 892 70.19 -26.30 -15.34
N LEU A 893 71.05 -26.38 -14.33
CA LEU A 893 71.13 -27.54 -13.44
C LEU A 893 70.04 -27.46 -12.36
N VAL A 894 68.82 -27.85 -12.74
CA VAL A 894 67.66 -27.85 -11.86
C VAL A 894 67.45 -29.25 -11.25
N PRO A 895 67.05 -29.38 -9.96
CA PRO A 895 66.69 -30.66 -9.35
C PRO A 895 65.59 -31.42 -10.12
N LEU A 896 65.46 -32.74 -9.88
CA LEU A 896 64.46 -33.58 -10.54
C LEU A 896 63.02 -33.12 -10.27
N GLU A 897 62.77 -32.52 -9.11
CA GLU A 897 61.48 -31.96 -8.70
C GLU A 897 61.18 -30.60 -9.36
N GLY A 898 62.11 -30.05 -10.14
CA GLY A 898 61.99 -28.74 -10.76
C GLY A 898 62.34 -27.58 -9.80
N ALA A 899 61.93 -26.38 -10.18
CA ALA A 899 62.04 -25.19 -9.34
C ALA A 899 60.66 -24.77 -8.82
N ASN A 900 60.59 -24.50 -7.53
CA ASN A 900 59.39 -24.08 -6.83
C ASN A 900 59.30 -22.55 -6.76
N GLY A 901 58.10 -22.01 -6.89
CA GLY A 901 57.93 -20.56 -6.78
C GLY A 901 56.58 -20.07 -7.27
N PHE A 902 56.55 -18.79 -7.64
CA PHE A 902 55.34 -18.11 -8.06
C PHE A 902 55.60 -17.20 -9.25
N LEU A 903 54.67 -17.19 -10.20
CA LEU A 903 54.57 -16.16 -11.22
C LEU A 903 53.32 -15.33 -10.93
N THR A 904 53.46 -14.02 -10.71
CA THR A 904 52.35 -13.11 -10.44
C THR A 904 52.17 -12.13 -11.59
N CYS A 905 50.93 -11.93 -12.03
CA CYS A 905 50.51 -10.83 -12.90
C CYS A 905 49.83 -9.76 -12.03
N HIS A 906 50.31 -8.51 -12.09
CA HIS A 906 49.81 -7.41 -11.24
C HIS A 906 48.53 -6.73 -11.76
N GLY A 907 47.87 -7.34 -12.74
CA GLY A 907 46.51 -6.98 -13.15
C GLY A 907 46.41 -5.83 -14.17
N VAL A 908 47.35 -4.90 -14.22
CA VAL A 908 47.32 -3.82 -15.22
C VAL A 908 47.73 -4.37 -16.58
N CYS A 909 46.77 -4.48 -17.49
CA CYS A 909 46.99 -5.05 -18.81
C CYS A 909 46.60 -4.07 -19.92
N SER A 910 47.39 -3.98 -21.00
CA SER A 910 47.10 -3.07 -22.13
C SER A 910 47.05 -3.78 -23.48
N GLU A 911 46.21 -3.29 -24.37
CA GLU A 911 46.10 -3.74 -25.77
C GLU A 911 45.75 -2.60 -26.73
N TRP A 912 45.82 -2.89 -28.03
CA TRP A 912 45.33 -1.98 -29.06
C TRP A 912 43.82 -2.15 -29.22
N ARG A 913 43.07 -1.06 -29.00
CA ARG A 913 41.63 -1.00 -29.27
C ARG A 913 41.35 0.12 -30.26
N ARG A 914 40.39 -0.12 -31.15
CA ARG A 914 39.92 0.88 -32.10
C ARG A 914 38.96 1.83 -31.39
N SER A 915 39.23 3.13 -31.49
CA SER A 915 38.35 4.21 -31.01
C SER A 915 37.99 5.09 -32.20
N GLY A 916 36.81 4.85 -32.79
CA GLY A 916 36.42 5.43 -34.07
C GLY A 916 37.36 5.02 -35.20
N VAL A 917 38.08 5.99 -35.77
CA VAL A 917 39.04 5.76 -36.88
C VAL A 917 40.47 5.50 -36.37
N ASN A 918 40.77 5.87 -35.12
CA ASN A 918 42.13 5.81 -34.57
C ASN A 918 42.35 4.55 -33.73
N TRP A 919 43.61 4.10 -33.68
CA TRP A 919 44.08 3.10 -32.74
C TRP A 919 44.58 3.77 -31.48
N ILE A 920 44.13 3.28 -30.32
CA ILE A 920 44.56 3.75 -29.02
C ILE A 920 45.01 2.58 -28.15
N LYS A 921 45.95 2.85 -27.25
CA LYS A 921 46.32 1.92 -26.18
C LYS A 921 45.21 1.93 -25.13
N HIS A 922 44.47 0.83 -25.04
CA HIS A 922 43.43 0.60 -24.06
C HIS A 922 44.01 -0.20 -22.90
N THR A 923 43.86 0.31 -21.67
CA THR A 923 44.34 -0.35 -20.45
C THR A 923 43.16 -0.79 -19.62
N ARG A 924 43.18 -2.05 -19.17
CA ARG A 924 42.17 -2.66 -18.29
C ARG A 924 42.86 -3.14 -17.01
N VAL A 925 42.16 -3.01 -15.89
CA VAL A 925 42.62 -3.55 -14.61
C VAL A 925 41.95 -4.91 -14.40
N MET A 926 42.77 -5.95 -14.30
CA MET A 926 42.36 -7.31 -14.00
C MET A 926 42.69 -7.64 -12.54
N PRO A 927 42.03 -8.64 -11.94
CA PRO A 927 42.45 -9.18 -10.66
C PRO A 927 43.93 -9.60 -10.68
N ILE A 928 44.61 -9.40 -9.55
CA ILE A 928 45.98 -9.91 -9.39
C ILE A 928 45.90 -11.43 -9.35
N GLU A 929 46.65 -12.05 -10.24
CA GLU A 929 46.65 -13.49 -10.43
C GLU A 929 48.04 -14.06 -10.15
N ARG A 930 48.10 -15.23 -9.51
CA ARG A 930 49.35 -15.88 -9.15
C ARG A 930 49.33 -17.36 -9.49
N MET A 931 50.23 -17.77 -10.36
CA MET A 931 50.47 -19.17 -10.71
C MET A 931 51.55 -19.75 -9.79
N VAL A 932 51.27 -20.92 -9.22
CA VAL A 932 52.26 -21.70 -8.47
C VAL A 932 53.12 -22.49 -9.45
N LEU A 933 54.43 -22.43 -9.26
CA LEU A 933 55.42 -23.18 -10.03
C LEU A 933 55.78 -24.44 -9.24
N SER A 934 55.62 -25.59 -9.88
CA SER A 934 55.90 -26.92 -9.33
C SER A 934 56.35 -27.86 -10.45
N SER A 935 56.58 -29.13 -10.13
CA SER A 935 56.82 -30.21 -11.11
C SER A 935 55.62 -30.52 -12.02
N TYR A 936 54.49 -29.82 -11.86
CA TYR A 936 53.29 -29.96 -12.68
C TYR A 936 53.61 -29.78 -14.16
N GLN A 937 53.29 -30.81 -14.95
CA GLN A 937 53.40 -30.78 -16.40
C GLN A 937 52.00 -31.00 -16.99
N PHE A 938 51.45 -29.96 -17.61
CA PHE A 938 50.12 -29.99 -18.19
C PHE A 938 49.83 -31.26 -19.00
N ARG A 939 50.74 -31.70 -19.88
CA ARG A 939 50.52 -32.90 -20.70
C ARG A 939 50.49 -34.21 -19.92
N ARG A 940 51.21 -34.30 -18.79
CA ARG A 940 51.28 -35.51 -17.97
C ARG A 940 50.16 -35.55 -16.93
N ASP A 941 49.81 -34.39 -16.40
CA ASP A 941 48.93 -34.28 -15.23
C ASP A 941 47.50 -33.86 -15.60
N ILE A 942 47.17 -33.65 -16.89
CA ILE A 942 45.81 -33.31 -17.37
C ILE A 942 44.77 -34.36 -16.96
N ALA A 943 45.18 -35.62 -16.77
CA ALA A 943 44.29 -36.69 -16.33
C ALA A 943 43.77 -36.45 -14.89
N VAL A 944 44.56 -35.77 -14.05
CA VAL A 944 44.22 -35.43 -12.67
C VAL A 944 43.61 -34.02 -12.60
N PHE A 945 44.23 -33.06 -13.30
CA PHE A 945 43.82 -31.66 -13.34
C PHE A 945 43.22 -31.33 -14.71
N GLN A 946 41.92 -31.63 -14.85
CA GLN A 946 41.18 -31.32 -16.06
C GLN A 946 40.89 -29.81 -16.13
N PRO A 947 41.09 -29.16 -17.30
CA PRO A 947 40.65 -27.78 -17.50
C PRO A 947 39.15 -27.66 -17.27
N SER A 948 38.73 -26.66 -16.48
CA SER A 948 37.31 -26.37 -16.30
C SER A 948 36.72 -25.78 -17.58
N GLU A 949 35.53 -26.25 -17.96
CA GLU A 949 34.74 -25.62 -19.03
C GLU A 949 34.03 -24.35 -18.57
N GLU A 950 33.89 -24.14 -17.26
CA GLU A 950 33.12 -23.03 -16.67
C GLU A 950 34.02 -21.85 -16.31
N LEU A 951 35.21 -22.14 -15.74
CA LEU A 951 36.18 -21.15 -15.30
C LEU A 951 37.18 -20.81 -16.40
N LEU A 952 37.63 -19.56 -16.39
CA LEU A 952 38.81 -19.14 -17.11
C LEU A 952 40.05 -19.80 -16.51
N GLY A 953 41.00 -20.17 -17.37
CA GLY A 953 42.31 -20.64 -16.95
C GLY A 953 43.14 -19.52 -16.34
N GLN A 954 44.24 -19.89 -15.69
CA GLN A 954 45.17 -18.90 -15.14
C GLN A 954 45.71 -17.98 -16.24
N PHE A 955 45.60 -16.68 -15.99
CA PHE A 955 45.95 -15.57 -16.88
C PHE A 955 45.17 -15.52 -18.19
N GLU A 956 44.14 -16.35 -18.35
CA GLU A 956 43.36 -16.38 -19.58
C GLU A 956 42.61 -15.06 -19.79
N ASN A 957 42.53 -14.59 -21.03
CA ASN A 957 41.93 -13.32 -21.44
C ASN A 957 42.62 -12.04 -20.93
N ASN A 958 43.70 -12.14 -20.15
CA ASN A 958 44.56 -11.00 -19.90
C ASN A 958 45.18 -10.52 -21.22
N ALA A 959 45.35 -9.21 -21.37
CA ALA A 959 46.05 -8.65 -22.51
C ALA A 959 47.54 -8.98 -22.45
N LEU A 960 48.21 -8.96 -23.61
CA LEU A 960 49.62 -9.34 -23.67
C LEU A 960 50.58 -8.39 -22.97
N GLN A 961 50.28 -7.08 -22.95
CA GLN A 961 51.10 -6.16 -22.19
C GLN A 961 50.66 -6.19 -20.73
N SER A 962 51.51 -6.72 -19.84
CA SER A 962 51.23 -6.86 -18.42
C SER A 962 52.51 -6.75 -17.59
N ASP A 963 52.33 -6.40 -16.31
CA ASP A 963 53.40 -6.36 -15.32
C ASP A 963 53.47 -7.69 -14.57
N TRP A 964 54.65 -8.33 -14.60
CA TRP A 964 54.89 -9.66 -14.06
C TRP A 964 55.93 -9.65 -12.94
N THR A 965 55.84 -10.62 -12.04
CA THR A 965 56.91 -10.91 -11.08
C THR A 965 57.07 -12.42 -10.95
N LEU A 966 58.27 -12.89 -11.28
CA LEU A 966 58.69 -14.26 -11.05
C LEU A 966 59.48 -14.33 -9.75
N GLU A 967 59.06 -15.19 -8.84
CA GLU A 967 59.70 -15.43 -7.56
C GLU A 967 60.04 -16.92 -7.44
N LEU A 968 61.33 -17.24 -7.36
CA LEU A 968 61.84 -18.55 -6.96
C LEU A 968 62.55 -18.36 -5.61
N PRO A 969 61.89 -18.62 -4.46
CA PRO A 969 62.47 -18.37 -3.15
C PRO A 969 63.67 -19.28 -2.87
N ARG A 970 64.80 -18.69 -2.48
CA ARG A 970 66.03 -19.44 -2.17
C ARG A 970 65.86 -20.44 -1.02
N SER A 971 65.04 -20.12 -0.02
CA SER A 971 64.75 -21.01 1.11
C SER A 971 63.94 -22.25 0.71
N GLY A 972 63.15 -22.17 -0.36
CA GLY A 972 62.26 -23.24 -0.83
C GLY A 972 62.83 -24.07 -1.98
N ASN A 973 64.04 -23.75 -2.44
CA ASN A 973 64.66 -24.36 -3.60
C ASN A 973 66.08 -24.83 -3.29
N ASN A 974 66.32 -26.12 -3.44
CA ASN A 974 67.67 -26.69 -3.38
C ASN A 974 68.36 -26.61 -4.75
N LEU A 975 68.52 -25.39 -5.29
CA LEU A 975 69.14 -25.13 -6.58
C LEU A 975 70.27 -24.11 -6.44
N ASP A 976 71.37 -24.31 -7.17
CA ASP A 976 72.37 -23.26 -7.33
C ASP A 976 71.85 -22.26 -8.36
N TYR A 977 71.47 -21.07 -7.89
CA TYR A 977 70.90 -20.04 -8.76
C TYR A 977 71.90 -19.63 -9.84
N ASN A 978 73.20 -19.66 -9.56
CA ASN A 978 74.21 -19.34 -10.55
C ASN A 978 74.25 -20.35 -11.70
N SER A 979 73.74 -21.58 -11.50
CA SER A 979 73.65 -22.61 -12.54
C SER A 979 72.47 -22.43 -13.51
N ILE A 980 71.59 -21.44 -13.28
CA ILE A 980 70.48 -21.11 -14.17
C ILE A 980 71.02 -20.39 -15.40
N ALA A 981 71.00 -21.07 -16.55
CA ALA A 981 71.42 -20.57 -17.85
C ALA A 981 70.37 -19.67 -18.52
N ASP A 982 69.07 -19.88 -18.32
CA ASP A 982 68.03 -18.95 -18.77
C ASP A 982 66.69 -19.32 -18.14
N ILE A 983 65.71 -18.43 -18.25
CA ILE A 983 64.31 -18.73 -18.02
C ILE A 983 63.54 -18.32 -19.26
N LYS A 984 62.91 -19.29 -19.92
CA LYS A 984 62.03 -19.04 -21.07
C LYS A 984 60.60 -18.80 -20.57
N PHE A 985 60.09 -17.61 -20.82
CA PHE A 985 58.70 -17.24 -20.64
C PHE A 985 57.93 -17.51 -21.93
N ILE A 986 57.10 -18.55 -21.91
CA ILE A 986 56.35 -19.03 -23.08
C ILE A 986 54.92 -18.54 -22.96
N ILE A 987 54.47 -17.82 -23.98
CA ILE A 987 53.16 -17.21 -24.04
C ILE A 987 52.38 -17.86 -25.18
N TYR A 988 51.19 -18.37 -24.86
CA TYR A 988 50.21 -18.81 -25.83
C TYR A 988 49.07 -17.80 -25.84
N PHE A 989 48.75 -17.26 -27.00
CA PHE A 989 47.67 -16.31 -27.15
C PHE A 989 46.95 -16.46 -28.48
N ASP A 990 45.68 -16.08 -28.48
CA ASP A 990 44.90 -15.97 -29.71
C ASP A 990 44.93 -14.52 -30.19
N SER A 991 44.92 -14.33 -31.50
CA SER A 991 44.87 -13.00 -32.12
C SER A 991 44.09 -12.99 -33.42
N ASP A 992 43.52 -11.83 -33.74
CA ASP A 992 43.00 -11.53 -35.08
C ASP A 992 43.98 -10.63 -35.83
N VAL A 993 43.74 -10.38 -37.11
CA VAL A 993 44.60 -9.54 -37.95
C VAL A 993 43.79 -8.37 -38.52
N ASP A 994 44.32 -7.16 -38.38
CA ASP A 994 43.78 -5.93 -38.98
C ASP A 994 44.91 -5.16 -39.68
N ASP A 995 44.79 -4.99 -41.00
CA ASP A 995 45.78 -4.31 -41.84
C ASP A 995 45.94 -2.82 -41.50
N ALA A 996 44.88 -2.17 -41.00
CA ALA A 996 44.96 -0.78 -40.57
C ALA A 996 45.79 -0.63 -39.30
N LEU A 997 45.69 -1.59 -38.36
CA LEU A 997 46.59 -1.63 -37.21
C LEU A 997 48.04 -1.91 -37.67
N ALA A 998 48.23 -2.79 -38.65
CA ALA A 998 49.55 -3.09 -39.19
C ALA A 998 50.23 -1.82 -39.74
N ALA A 999 49.50 -1.01 -40.50
CA ALA A 999 49.98 0.25 -41.04
C ALA A 999 50.27 1.28 -39.94
N HIS A 1000 49.37 1.41 -38.96
CA HIS A 1000 49.54 2.29 -37.81
C HIS A 1000 50.83 1.96 -37.04
N VAL A 1001 50.95 0.72 -36.56
CA VAL A 1001 52.09 0.27 -35.76
C VAL A 1001 53.41 0.38 -36.54
N LYS A 1002 53.42 0.05 -37.84
CA LYS A 1002 54.62 0.18 -38.68
C LYS A 1002 55.08 1.64 -38.84
N ALA A 1003 54.16 2.60 -38.87
CA ALA A 1003 54.50 4.02 -38.91
C ALA A 1003 55.10 4.54 -37.60
N PHE A 1004 54.77 3.90 -36.47
CA PHE A 1004 55.22 4.28 -35.12
C PHE A 1004 56.47 3.53 -34.63
N TYR A 1005 57.05 2.60 -35.40
CA TYR A 1005 58.24 1.89 -34.94
C TYR A 1005 59.44 2.82 -34.78
N PRO A 1006 60.13 2.78 -33.63
CA PRO A 1006 61.41 3.44 -33.53
C PRO A 1006 62.41 2.72 -34.43
N THR A 1007 63.05 3.48 -35.30
CA THR A 1007 64.09 3.03 -36.25
C THR A 1007 65.37 2.61 -35.52
N THR A 1008 65.56 3.09 -34.30
CA THR A 1008 66.68 2.77 -33.42
C THR A 1008 66.19 2.05 -32.16
N GLY A 1009 67.05 1.23 -31.57
CA GLY A 1009 66.79 0.52 -30.32
C GLY A 1009 68.00 0.60 -29.40
N GLY A 1010 67.80 0.20 -28.15
CA GLY A 1010 68.86 0.03 -27.18
C GLY A 1010 68.67 -1.28 -26.43
N ARG A 1011 69.76 -2.00 -26.17
CA ARG A 1011 69.75 -3.21 -25.34
C ARG A 1011 70.95 -3.24 -24.43
N SER A 1012 70.84 -4.02 -23.37
CA SER A 1012 71.95 -4.39 -22.52
C SER A 1012 72.25 -5.87 -22.72
N THR A 1013 73.49 -6.29 -22.52
CA THR A 1013 73.87 -7.69 -22.48
C THR A 1013 74.97 -7.90 -21.47
N VAL A 1014 75.08 -9.12 -20.98
CA VAL A 1014 76.11 -9.56 -20.05
C VAL A 1014 76.77 -10.79 -20.65
N VAL A 1015 78.08 -10.71 -20.80
CA VAL A 1015 78.91 -11.81 -21.28
C VAL A 1015 79.66 -12.39 -20.09
N SER A 1016 79.35 -13.64 -19.74
CA SER A 1016 80.00 -14.35 -18.65
C SER A 1016 81.14 -15.20 -19.20
N ALA A 1017 82.34 -15.01 -18.66
CA ALA A 1017 83.47 -15.83 -19.06
C ALA A 1017 83.21 -17.30 -18.73
N ARG A 1018 82.68 -17.60 -17.54
CA ARG A 1018 82.43 -18.98 -17.12
C ARG A 1018 81.41 -19.72 -18.00
N PHE A 1019 80.33 -19.05 -18.42
CA PHE A 1019 79.25 -19.71 -19.17
C PHE A 1019 79.43 -19.65 -20.69
N GLN A 1020 79.93 -18.53 -21.22
CA GLN A 1020 80.01 -18.32 -22.66
C GLN A 1020 81.42 -18.56 -23.21
N LEU A 1021 82.46 -18.46 -22.36
CA LEU A 1021 83.87 -18.61 -22.74
C LEU A 1021 84.61 -19.53 -21.76
N PRO A 1022 84.14 -20.77 -21.53
CA PRO A 1022 84.67 -21.65 -20.48
C PRO A 1022 86.18 -21.94 -20.64
N ASP A 1023 86.68 -21.99 -21.88
CA ASP A 1023 88.09 -22.21 -22.17
C ASP A 1023 88.96 -21.02 -21.71
N GLU A 1024 88.51 -19.79 -21.97
CA GLU A 1024 89.19 -18.57 -21.52
C GLU A 1024 89.13 -18.43 -20.00
N TYR A 1025 87.99 -18.76 -19.39
CA TYR A 1025 87.86 -18.81 -17.93
C TYR A 1025 88.82 -19.83 -17.30
N PHE A 1026 88.97 -21.02 -17.89
CA PHE A 1026 89.92 -22.04 -17.40
C PHE A 1026 91.38 -21.58 -17.52
N ARG A 1027 91.71 -20.82 -18.57
CA ARG A 1027 93.06 -20.26 -18.79
C ARG A 1027 93.38 -19.07 -17.89
N LEU A 1028 92.40 -18.46 -17.22
CA LEU A 1028 92.59 -17.28 -16.36
C LEU A 1028 93.72 -17.46 -15.33
N ASP A 1029 93.86 -18.66 -14.75
CA ASP A 1029 94.87 -18.93 -13.72
C ASP A 1029 96.30 -18.89 -14.27
N THR A 1030 96.49 -19.33 -15.53
CA THR A 1030 97.80 -19.34 -16.19
C THR A 1030 98.10 -18.04 -16.92
N GLU A 1031 97.12 -17.48 -17.63
CA GLU A 1031 97.30 -16.33 -18.52
C GLU A 1031 97.03 -14.98 -17.83
N ARG A 1032 96.39 -14.99 -16.64
CA ARG A 1032 96.00 -13.81 -15.86
C ARG A 1032 95.18 -12.75 -16.61
N HIS A 1033 94.61 -13.11 -17.75
CA HIS A 1033 93.66 -12.30 -18.51
C HIS A 1033 92.62 -13.19 -19.17
N ILE A 1034 91.46 -12.59 -19.50
CA ILE A 1034 90.39 -13.22 -20.28
C ILE A 1034 90.13 -12.36 -21.51
N ARG A 1035 90.00 -12.99 -22.67
CA ARG A 1035 89.59 -12.31 -23.90
C ARG A 1035 88.11 -12.58 -24.18
N PHE A 1036 87.33 -11.51 -24.17
CA PHE A 1036 85.93 -11.52 -24.58
C PHE A 1036 85.84 -11.14 -26.06
N GLU A 1037 85.80 -12.15 -26.94
CA GLU A 1037 85.59 -11.95 -28.38
C GLU A 1037 84.10 -11.73 -28.65
N VAL A 1038 83.67 -10.46 -28.67
CA VAL A 1038 82.27 -10.08 -28.93
C VAL A 1038 82.08 -10.06 -30.44
N LEU A 1039 81.62 -11.19 -30.99
CA LEU A 1039 81.37 -11.37 -32.41
C LEU A 1039 80.01 -10.77 -32.83
N PRO A 1040 79.78 -10.52 -34.14
CA PRO A 1040 78.46 -10.12 -34.64
C PRO A 1040 77.32 -11.07 -34.23
N SER A 1041 77.61 -12.36 -34.06
CA SER A 1041 76.65 -13.38 -33.61
C SER A 1041 76.15 -13.20 -32.18
N PHE A 1042 76.78 -12.36 -31.36
CA PHE A 1042 76.31 -12.00 -30.02
C PHE A 1042 75.11 -11.03 -30.06
N PHE A 1043 74.85 -10.45 -31.22
CA PHE A 1043 73.74 -9.52 -31.44
C PHE A 1043 72.67 -10.19 -32.32
N ALA A 1044 71.42 -9.79 -32.13
CA ALA A 1044 70.35 -10.28 -32.98
C ALA A 1044 70.58 -9.81 -34.43
N PHE A 1045 70.31 -10.68 -35.41
CA PHE A 1045 70.59 -10.42 -36.82
C PHE A 1045 69.84 -9.21 -37.39
N ASN A 1046 68.73 -8.82 -36.77
CA ASN A 1046 67.95 -7.64 -37.13
C ASN A 1046 68.53 -6.32 -36.56
N TYR A 1047 69.66 -6.36 -35.86
CA TYR A 1047 70.36 -5.19 -35.31
C TYR A 1047 71.54 -4.82 -36.20
N GLU A 1048 71.53 -3.59 -36.69
CA GLU A 1048 72.64 -3.00 -37.45
C GLU A 1048 73.40 -2.02 -36.56
N LEU A 1049 74.74 -2.01 -36.70
CA LEU A 1049 75.64 -1.04 -36.08
C LEU A 1049 75.46 -0.91 -34.54
N PRO A 1050 75.66 -2.00 -33.76
CA PRO A 1050 75.59 -1.92 -32.30
C PRO A 1050 76.74 -1.06 -31.76
N THR A 1051 76.40 0.08 -31.15
CA THR A 1051 77.33 1.07 -30.58
C THR A 1051 77.15 1.19 -29.08
N LEU A 1052 78.23 1.18 -28.30
CA LEU A 1052 78.19 1.19 -26.85
C LEU A 1052 77.58 2.48 -26.29
N SER A 1053 76.64 2.34 -25.36
CA SER A 1053 76.09 3.43 -24.55
C SER A 1053 76.43 3.31 -23.07
N ALA A 1054 76.77 2.11 -22.60
CA ALA A 1054 77.30 1.86 -21.26
C ALA A 1054 78.25 0.66 -21.31
N PHE A 1055 79.22 0.60 -20.41
CA PHE A 1055 80.18 -0.50 -20.31
C PHE A 1055 80.61 -0.70 -18.86
N GLY A 1056 80.90 -1.94 -18.48
CA GLY A 1056 81.59 -2.25 -17.26
C GLY A 1056 81.93 -3.72 -17.12
N VAL A 1057 82.62 -4.02 -16.02
CA VAL A 1057 83.17 -5.35 -15.72
C VAL A 1057 82.84 -5.70 -14.28
N ARG A 1058 82.45 -6.95 -14.03
CA ARG A 1058 82.16 -7.49 -12.71
C ARG A 1058 82.98 -8.74 -12.49
N VAL A 1059 83.54 -8.86 -11.29
CA VAL A 1059 84.25 -10.04 -10.81
C VAL A 1059 83.40 -10.65 -9.70
N LEU A 1060 83.09 -11.94 -9.81
CA LEU A 1060 82.36 -12.69 -8.80
C LEU A 1060 83.33 -13.59 -8.02
N ASP A 1061 83.16 -13.69 -6.71
CA ASP A 1061 83.87 -14.66 -5.88
C ASP A 1061 83.33 -16.07 -6.13
N ARG A 1062 84.21 -17.07 -6.08
CA ARG A 1062 83.87 -18.49 -6.18
C ARG A 1062 83.02 -18.96 -5.00
N ASN A 1063 83.18 -18.34 -3.83
CA ASN A 1063 82.48 -18.70 -2.59
C ASN A 1063 81.39 -17.68 -2.17
N GLY A 1064 81.08 -16.69 -3.01
CA GLY A 1064 80.00 -15.73 -2.78
C GLY A 1064 80.31 -14.55 -1.85
N ASN A 1065 81.59 -14.30 -1.53
CA ASN A 1065 82.04 -13.12 -0.80
C ASN A 1065 82.18 -11.87 -1.71
N GLY A 1066 82.25 -10.68 -1.13
CA GLY A 1066 82.43 -9.43 -1.89
C GLY A 1066 83.85 -9.30 -2.46
N MET A 1067 83.97 -9.00 -3.77
CA MET A 1067 85.26 -8.87 -4.48
C MET A 1067 85.71 -7.40 -4.57
N ALA A 1068 85.94 -6.76 -3.42
CA ALA A 1068 86.41 -5.37 -3.37
C ALA A 1068 87.91 -5.24 -3.66
N ASN A 1069 88.32 -4.09 -4.21
CA ASN A 1069 89.72 -3.70 -4.40
C ASN A 1069 90.52 -4.58 -5.38
N ILE A 1070 89.85 -5.26 -6.32
CA ILE A 1070 90.52 -6.03 -7.37
C ILE A 1070 90.94 -5.09 -8.49
N ALA A 1071 92.25 -4.94 -8.69
CA ALA A 1071 92.79 -4.16 -9.79
C ALA A 1071 92.61 -4.92 -11.12
N LEU A 1072 92.00 -4.26 -12.10
CA LEU A 1072 91.73 -4.78 -13.44
C LEU A 1072 92.25 -3.82 -14.50
N LYS A 1073 92.78 -4.34 -15.59
CA LYS A 1073 93.08 -3.57 -16.80
C LYS A 1073 92.23 -4.09 -17.95
N VAL A 1074 91.30 -3.27 -18.42
CA VAL A 1074 90.43 -3.60 -19.55
C VAL A 1074 90.99 -2.96 -20.80
N THR A 1075 91.23 -3.74 -21.86
CA THR A 1075 91.81 -3.28 -23.12
C THR A 1075 90.87 -3.62 -24.28
N ARG A 1076 90.62 -2.66 -25.17
CA ARG A 1076 89.91 -2.87 -26.43
C ARG A 1076 90.94 -3.17 -27.53
N GLN A 1077 90.79 -4.28 -28.23
CA GLN A 1077 91.84 -4.76 -29.13
C GLN A 1077 91.95 -3.95 -30.42
N SER A 1078 90.83 -3.49 -31.00
CA SER A 1078 90.85 -2.80 -32.31
C SER A 1078 91.60 -1.46 -32.34
N ASP A 1079 91.63 -0.73 -31.22
CA ASP A 1079 92.29 0.59 -31.12
C ASP A 1079 93.37 0.64 -30.02
N ALA A 1080 93.67 -0.50 -29.39
CA ALA A 1080 94.62 -0.66 -28.28
C ALA A 1080 94.37 0.27 -27.08
N SER A 1081 93.18 0.84 -26.95
CA SER A 1081 92.82 1.69 -25.80
C SER A 1081 92.62 0.83 -24.55
N ALA A 1082 93.12 1.31 -23.40
CA ALA A 1082 93.05 0.58 -22.14
C ALA A 1082 92.61 1.48 -20.98
N VAL A 1083 91.81 0.92 -20.07
CA VAL A 1083 91.32 1.58 -18.87
C VAL A 1083 91.65 0.69 -17.67
N SER A 1084 92.42 1.22 -16.72
CA SER A 1084 92.71 0.55 -15.45
C SER A 1084 91.68 0.96 -14.41
N VAL A 1085 91.08 -0.03 -13.76
CA VAL A 1085 90.00 0.16 -12.78
C VAL A 1085 90.21 -0.73 -11.56
N VAL A 1086 89.55 -0.38 -10.45
CA VAL A 1086 89.56 -1.17 -9.22
C VAL A 1086 88.11 -1.46 -8.83
N THR A 1087 87.77 -2.72 -8.54
CA THR A 1087 86.39 -3.12 -8.22
C THR A 1087 85.89 -2.50 -6.91
N GLY A 1088 84.60 -2.13 -6.91
CA GLY A 1088 83.87 -1.71 -5.71
C GLY A 1088 83.53 -2.87 -4.77
N THR A 1089 82.80 -2.57 -3.69
CA THR A 1089 82.43 -3.57 -2.67
C THR A 1089 81.59 -4.74 -3.19
N ASP A 1090 80.89 -4.54 -4.30
CA ASP A 1090 80.05 -5.53 -5.00
C ASP A 1090 80.79 -6.32 -6.10
N GLY A 1091 82.10 -6.10 -6.24
CA GLY A 1091 82.94 -6.72 -7.28
C GLY A 1091 82.76 -6.09 -8.66
N ALA A 1092 82.01 -5.00 -8.81
CA ALA A 1092 81.74 -4.38 -10.10
C ALA A 1092 82.50 -3.06 -10.29
N VAL A 1093 82.78 -2.74 -11.55
CA VAL A 1093 83.10 -1.40 -12.04
C VAL A 1093 82.20 -1.09 -13.21
N SER A 1094 81.23 -0.20 -13.00
CA SER A 1094 80.36 0.30 -14.05
C SER A 1094 80.74 1.73 -14.44
N GLY A 1095 80.68 2.06 -15.73
CA GLY A 1095 80.76 3.44 -16.17
C GLY A 1095 79.65 4.30 -15.59
N ASN A 1096 79.94 5.56 -15.28
CA ASN A 1096 78.94 6.56 -14.90
C ASN A 1096 77.84 6.65 -15.97
N ALA A 1097 76.58 6.72 -15.56
CA ALA A 1097 75.43 6.61 -16.48
C ALA A 1097 75.44 7.65 -17.62
N ASP A 1098 75.92 8.87 -17.37
CA ASP A 1098 75.90 9.96 -18.35
C ASP A 1098 77.22 10.06 -19.11
N THR A 1099 78.34 9.96 -18.40
CA THR A 1099 79.68 10.20 -18.98
C THR A 1099 80.39 8.92 -19.43
N MET A 1100 79.92 7.76 -18.99
CA MET A 1100 80.55 6.45 -19.12
C MET A 1100 81.94 6.35 -18.46
N ALA A 1101 82.38 7.35 -17.68
CA ALA A 1101 83.66 7.32 -16.96
C ALA A 1101 83.70 6.15 -15.94
N PRO A 1102 84.79 5.38 -15.84
CA PRO A 1102 86.12 5.62 -16.45
C PRO A 1102 86.25 5.17 -17.91
N PHE A 1103 85.25 4.50 -18.48
CA PHE A 1103 85.22 3.98 -19.86
C PHE A 1103 84.78 5.01 -20.92
N ALA A 1104 84.86 6.32 -20.63
CA ALA A 1104 84.30 7.38 -21.49
C ALA A 1104 84.78 7.33 -22.95
N ALA A 1105 86.01 6.86 -23.19
CA ALA A 1105 86.61 6.72 -24.52
C ALA A 1105 85.85 5.73 -25.44
N TRP A 1106 85.05 4.83 -24.88
CA TRP A 1106 84.35 3.78 -25.64
C TRP A 1106 82.89 4.13 -25.91
N LYS A 1107 82.40 5.31 -25.51
CA LYS A 1107 81.01 5.70 -25.70
C LYS A 1107 80.75 5.98 -27.17
N GLY A 1108 79.74 5.33 -27.76
CA GLY A 1108 79.35 5.44 -29.17
C GLY A 1108 80.18 4.57 -30.12
N VAL A 1109 81.11 3.79 -29.60
CA VAL A 1109 82.01 2.93 -30.38
C VAL A 1109 81.36 1.55 -30.62
N SER A 1110 81.74 0.83 -31.68
CA SER A 1110 81.25 -0.53 -31.94
C SER A 1110 81.42 -1.45 -30.72
N ALA A 1111 80.33 -2.12 -30.34
CA ALA A 1111 80.37 -3.15 -29.30
C ALA A 1111 81.03 -4.46 -29.79
N ILE A 1112 81.04 -4.69 -31.11
CA ILE A 1112 81.72 -5.81 -31.76
C ILE A 1112 83.22 -5.52 -31.74
N ASP A 1113 83.94 -6.23 -30.87
CA ASP A 1113 85.39 -6.13 -30.67
C ASP A 1113 85.88 -7.30 -29.80
N THR A 1114 87.20 -7.41 -29.64
CA THR A 1114 87.78 -8.24 -28.58
C THR A 1114 88.16 -7.36 -27.39
N TRP A 1115 87.55 -7.68 -26.24
CA TRP A 1115 87.79 -6.98 -24.98
C TRP A 1115 88.62 -7.86 -24.06
N GLN A 1116 89.82 -7.42 -23.70
CA GLN A 1116 90.69 -8.15 -22.80
C GLN A 1116 90.58 -7.59 -21.38
N VAL A 1117 90.22 -8.42 -20.40
CA VAL A 1117 90.24 -8.07 -18.98
C VAL A 1117 91.42 -8.78 -18.33
N ALA A 1118 92.46 -8.03 -17.94
CA ALA A 1118 93.64 -8.55 -17.26
C ALA A 1118 93.57 -8.26 -15.75
N LEU A 1119 93.98 -9.23 -14.92
CA LEU A 1119 94.12 -9.06 -13.48
C LEU A 1119 95.41 -8.29 -13.17
N GLY A 1120 95.33 -7.34 -12.25
CA GLY A 1120 96.52 -6.64 -11.74
C GLY A 1120 97.47 -7.56 -10.98
N ASP A 1121 98.69 -7.08 -10.77
CA ASP A 1121 99.71 -7.79 -10.00
C ASP A 1121 99.24 -8.01 -8.56
N GLY A 1122 99.37 -9.26 -8.06
CA GLY A 1122 98.99 -9.63 -6.70
C GLY A 1122 97.53 -10.06 -6.49
N VAL A 1123 96.68 -10.04 -7.53
CA VAL A 1123 95.31 -10.60 -7.46
C VAL A 1123 95.36 -12.14 -7.47
N ASP A 1124 94.62 -12.81 -6.58
CA ASP A 1124 94.49 -14.27 -6.59
C ASP A 1124 93.37 -14.71 -7.55
N SER A 1125 93.74 -15.38 -8.64
CA SER A 1125 92.81 -15.91 -9.66
C SER A 1125 91.98 -17.09 -9.15
N THR A 1126 92.45 -17.81 -8.12
CA THR A 1126 91.78 -19.04 -7.64
C THR A 1126 90.46 -18.75 -6.90
N VAL A 1127 90.32 -17.52 -6.41
CA VAL A 1127 89.13 -17.02 -5.70
C VAL A 1127 88.10 -16.47 -6.69
N ILE A 1128 88.45 -16.23 -7.96
CA ILE A 1128 87.53 -15.69 -8.96
C ILE A 1128 86.59 -16.79 -9.48
N GLY A 1129 85.30 -16.64 -9.20
CA GLY A 1129 84.23 -17.53 -9.63
C GLY A 1129 83.70 -17.25 -11.03
N ASP A 1130 83.78 -15.99 -11.49
CA ASP A 1130 83.45 -15.57 -12.86
C ASP A 1130 83.97 -14.13 -13.11
N ILE A 1131 84.25 -13.80 -14.37
CA ILE A 1131 84.43 -12.41 -14.84
C ILE A 1131 83.35 -12.14 -15.88
N GLN A 1132 82.57 -11.09 -15.64
CA GLN A 1132 81.45 -10.71 -16.49
C GLN A 1132 81.69 -9.35 -17.11
N LEU A 1133 81.45 -9.24 -18.39
CA LEU A 1133 81.49 -7.99 -19.14
C LEU A 1133 80.05 -7.57 -19.43
N PHE A 1134 79.64 -6.41 -18.94
CA PHE A 1134 78.29 -5.89 -19.15
C PHE A 1134 78.35 -4.62 -19.98
N PHE A 1135 77.54 -4.57 -21.03
CA PHE A 1135 77.46 -3.41 -21.88
C PHE A 1135 76.05 -3.16 -22.37
N SER A 1136 75.72 -1.88 -22.48
CA SER A 1136 74.53 -1.42 -23.19
C SER A 1136 74.96 -0.90 -24.54
N TYR A 1137 74.18 -1.18 -25.57
CA TYR A 1137 74.43 -0.75 -26.93
C TYR A 1137 73.16 -0.21 -27.58
N ARG A 1138 73.33 0.79 -28.43
CA ARG A 1138 72.30 1.31 -29.34
C ARG A 1138 72.52 0.71 -30.72
N PHE A 1139 71.44 0.42 -31.42
CA PHE A 1139 71.48 -0.19 -32.75
C PHE A 1139 70.36 0.38 -33.62
N ASN A 1140 70.50 0.22 -34.93
CA ASN A 1140 69.43 0.48 -35.88
C ASN A 1140 68.72 -0.83 -36.19
N TYR A 1141 67.40 -0.81 -36.33
CA TYR A 1141 66.69 -1.99 -36.81
C TYR A 1141 66.86 -2.13 -38.31
N ARG A 1142 67.11 -3.36 -38.79
CA ARG A 1142 67.14 -3.67 -40.22
C ARG A 1142 65.85 -3.24 -40.91
N ALA A 1143 65.98 -2.58 -42.06
CA ALA A 1143 64.83 -2.23 -42.89
C ALA A 1143 64.27 -3.47 -43.61
N ASN A 1144 62.95 -3.51 -43.81
CA ASN A 1144 62.30 -4.58 -44.57
C ASN A 1144 62.84 -4.57 -46.02
N GLY A 1145 63.33 -5.72 -46.50
CA GLY A 1145 63.87 -5.88 -47.85
C GLY A 1145 65.37 -5.62 -48.01
N SER A 1146 66.12 -5.38 -46.93
CA SER A 1146 67.59 -5.36 -47.02
C SER A 1146 68.16 -6.78 -47.12
N LEU A 1147 68.57 -7.17 -48.32
CA LEU A 1147 69.43 -8.33 -48.56
C LEU A 1147 70.88 -7.90 -48.31
N ALA A 1148 71.36 -8.16 -47.10
CA ALA A 1148 72.78 -8.08 -46.77
C ALA A 1148 73.18 -9.30 -45.93
#